data_AF-J1QFK3-F1
#
_entry.id   AF-J1QFK3-F1
#
_cell.length_a   1.000
_cell.length_b   1.000
_cell.length_c   1.000
_cell.angle_alpha   90.00
_cell.angle_beta   90.00
_cell.angle_gamma   90.00
#
_symmetry.space_group_name_H-M   'P 1'
#
loop_
_entity.id
_entity.type
_entity.pdbx_description
1 polymer ?
#
loop_
_entity_poly.entity_id
_entity_poly.type
_entity_poly.pdbx_seq_one_letter_code
_entity_poly.pdbx_strand_id
1 'polypeptide(L)'
;MSADAMTCRKVSEIYLDNNATTAVLPGAADAVLQCMQQDFGNPSSTHSTGIKAKALLEHSRKLARQLLGADNGDIIFTSGATEGIQTSVLSALLAIRERGLAGPDTLLLYGATEHKAVPESLKHWNCLLQLNASIRAIPVLINGLLDLEALAELLPKAALVCTMAANNETGVPQDLQAIEQLLNQHNADAYWLVDCVQALGKMPLNLAASRIDYAPFSGHKLYAPKGIGFLYVRKGAPYQPLITGGGQEGGLRSGTENLPGIAALNYIFQQLLDPEHSIFVGSNQLYQYREQLLAALRQLFPALVLNSDLPQALPTTLNFSVPGFFAKDILDLFDAAGIRVSSGSACSSKVTGSFVLDAMGLERWRSEGAIRLSFGPAFSQAECEQACQRILSLVPVVKQHGLVLTDGDPLNIPTSSGLYQFKHDACCSYLLLCQQSRQALIIDPVLALTERLSNIVQSRGLKLVAVLETHIHQQAGQAALLLRQLFSGQQFDQTGWPQDQQQLHIGPYQLSRIATPGHSPLAYSLLLKQAGELKAAFVGDLLLPGGIGRTDLAGGDALMLQHSLQQLAAQLYPETLLFSSHDYAQRFVTRLSLALQESPLLESLLAGAPQQQWQQVLNQQCWQLQQASSHLCGYVEVANDDAIALLQSAQLPDLLAEPGLVVLDVREPYEQSAGALSRYLPVKAEVLEVPLSRLCDAVLQQQLQPEQSLLLVCRSGNRSLLAARVLRRLGFSKLWNLQGGVALLS
;
A
#
# COMPACT_ATOMS: atom_id res chain seq x y z
N MET A 1 -8.86 18.34 -39.37
CA MET A 1 -8.25 17.01 -39.13
C MET A 1 -9.00 16.39 -37.97
N SER A 2 -9.54 15.18 -38.15
CA SER A 2 -10.58 14.59 -37.30
C SER A 2 -10.11 14.25 -35.88
N ALA A 3 -11.02 14.36 -34.91
CA ALA A 3 -10.84 14.02 -33.50
C ALA A 3 -10.59 12.52 -33.23
N ASP A 4 -10.60 11.68 -34.27
CA ASP A 4 -10.44 10.22 -34.17
C ASP A 4 -8.97 9.75 -34.04
N ALA A 5 -7.98 10.65 -34.13
CA ALA A 5 -6.56 10.25 -34.11
C ALA A 5 -5.94 10.15 -32.69
N MET A 6 -6.69 10.45 -31.62
CA MET A 6 -6.19 10.47 -30.24
C MET A 6 -6.97 9.57 -29.26
N THR A 7 -7.76 8.60 -29.74
CA THR A 7 -8.38 7.63 -28.84
C THR A 7 -7.32 6.67 -28.29
N CYS A 8 -6.90 6.93 -27.05
CA CYS A 8 -6.12 6.02 -26.22
C CYS A 8 -6.76 4.62 -26.26
N ARG A 9 -5.99 3.58 -26.61
CA ARG A 9 -6.50 2.20 -26.59
C ARG A 9 -6.62 1.76 -25.14
N LYS A 10 -7.85 1.78 -24.61
CA LYS A 10 -8.16 1.30 -23.26
C LYS A 10 -7.65 -0.14 -23.09
N VAL A 11 -6.67 -0.32 -22.21
CA VAL A 11 -6.13 -1.65 -21.88
C VAL A 11 -7.25 -2.46 -21.22
N SER A 12 -7.45 -3.70 -21.66
CA SER A 12 -8.39 -4.63 -21.01
C SER A 12 -7.97 -4.84 -19.55
N GLU A 13 -8.79 -4.36 -18.62
CA GLU A 13 -8.53 -4.47 -17.17
C GLU A 13 -8.88 -5.87 -16.65
N ILE A 14 -8.01 -6.42 -15.79
CA ILE A 14 -8.24 -7.63 -15.02
C ILE A 14 -8.39 -7.22 -13.56
N TYR A 15 -9.62 -7.21 -13.06
CA TYR A 15 -9.92 -6.75 -11.72
C TYR A 15 -9.92 -7.91 -10.71
N LEU A 16 -8.92 -7.96 -9.84
CA LEU A 16 -8.73 -8.98 -8.80
C LEU A 16 -8.63 -8.33 -7.40
N ASP A 17 -9.53 -7.38 -7.13
CA ASP A 17 -9.71 -6.75 -5.82
C ASP A 17 -11.19 -6.78 -5.35
N ASN A 18 -11.90 -7.87 -5.63
CA ASN A 18 -13.32 -8.03 -5.31
C ASN A 18 -13.63 -8.02 -3.80
N ASN A 19 -12.65 -8.29 -2.94
CA ASN A 19 -12.83 -8.12 -1.49
C ASN A 19 -12.86 -6.64 -1.08
N ALA A 20 -12.35 -5.70 -1.88
CA ALA A 20 -12.55 -4.27 -1.67
C ALA A 20 -13.94 -3.83 -2.17
N THR A 21 -14.27 -4.13 -3.42
CA THR A 21 -15.60 -3.94 -4.00
C THR A 21 -15.72 -4.75 -5.27
N THR A 22 -16.93 -5.12 -5.66
CA THR A 22 -17.21 -5.73 -6.96
C THR A 22 -17.80 -4.70 -7.93
N ALA A 23 -17.63 -4.93 -9.23
CA ALA A 23 -18.43 -4.26 -10.27
C ALA A 23 -19.91 -4.66 -10.14
N VAL A 24 -20.83 -3.78 -10.55
CA VAL A 24 -22.26 -4.12 -10.56
C VAL A 24 -22.53 -5.06 -11.74
N LEU A 25 -23.24 -6.17 -11.50
CA LEU A 25 -23.61 -7.09 -12.58
C LEU A 25 -24.58 -6.42 -13.55
N PRO A 26 -24.51 -6.70 -14.87
CA PRO A 26 -25.41 -6.10 -15.86
C PRO A 26 -26.88 -6.23 -15.50
N GLY A 27 -27.37 -7.44 -15.15
CA GLY A 27 -28.77 -7.63 -14.76
C GLY A 27 -29.16 -6.92 -13.45
N ALA A 28 -28.22 -6.71 -12.53
CA ALA A 28 -28.45 -5.89 -11.34
C ALA A 28 -28.53 -4.39 -11.70
N ALA A 29 -27.72 -3.92 -12.66
CA ALA A 29 -27.79 -2.55 -13.17
C ALA A 29 -29.09 -2.31 -13.96
N ASP A 30 -29.55 -3.27 -14.75
CA ASP A 30 -30.83 -3.21 -15.46
C ASP A 30 -32.00 -3.12 -14.46
N ALA A 31 -31.97 -3.92 -13.39
CA ALA A 31 -32.95 -3.86 -12.31
C ALA A 31 -32.97 -2.50 -11.62
N VAL A 32 -31.80 -1.89 -11.37
CA VAL A 32 -31.68 -0.53 -10.84
C VAL A 32 -32.31 0.48 -11.79
N LEU A 33 -31.95 0.42 -13.08
CA LEU A 33 -32.43 1.36 -14.09
C LEU A 33 -33.95 1.28 -14.25
N GLN A 34 -34.50 0.07 -14.33
CA GLN A 34 -35.94 -0.17 -14.40
C GLN A 34 -36.63 0.37 -13.15
N CYS A 35 -36.08 0.11 -11.95
CA CYS A 35 -36.63 0.62 -10.71
C CYS A 35 -36.63 2.16 -10.66
N MET A 36 -35.57 2.81 -11.17
CA MET A 36 -35.48 4.27 -11.19
C MET A 36 -36.43 4.92 -12.19
N GLN A 37 -36.66 4.31 -13.34
CA GLN A 37 -37.41 4.94 -14.45
C GLN A 37 -38.88 4.51 -14.52
N GLN A 38 -39.17 3.22 -14.26
CA GLN A 38 -40.47 2.61 -14.52
C GLN A 38 -41.17 2.20 -13.21
N ASP A 39 -40.44 1.60 -12.27
CA ASP A 39 -40.98 1.10 -10.99
C ASP A 39 -40.62 2.00 -9.79
N PHE A 40 -40.62 3.32 -9.99
CA PHE A 40 -40.13 4.35 -9.05
C PHE A 40 -41.02 4.60 -7.83
N GLY A 41 -42.04 3.77 -7.60
CA GLY A 41 -43.06 4.00 -6.57
C GLY A 41 -42.49 4.05 -5.15
N ASN A 42 -43.14 4.82 -4.28
CA ASN A 42 -42.87 4.79 -2.85
C ASN A 42 -43.64 3.61 -2.20
N PRO A 43 -42.98 2.68 -1.47
CA PRO A 43 -43.64 1.52 -0.85
C PRO A 43 -44.76 1.86 0.14
N SER A 44 -44.74 3.07 0.70
CA SER A 44 -45.77 3.55 1.65
C SER A 44 -47.04 4.05 0.95
N SER A 45 -47.03 4.20 -0.38
CA SER A 45 -48.20 4.64 -1.13
C SER A 45 -49.21 3.52 -1.35
N THR A 46 -50.50 3.84 -1.26
CA THR A 46 -51.60 2.87 -1.42
C THR A 46 -52.03 2.64 -2.88
N HIS A 47 -51.57 3.47 -3.82
CA HIS A 47 -51.84 3.30 -5.25
C HIS A 47 -50.99 2.17 -5.86
N SER A 48 -51.36 1.74 -7.07
CA SER A 48 -50.73 0.60 -7.77
C SER A 48 -49.20 0.69 -7.86
N THR A 49 -48.64 1.87 -8.15
CA THR A 49 -47.17 2.06 -8.20
C THR A 49 -46.50 1.81 -6.84
N GLY A 50 -47.13 2.22 -5.73
CA GLY A 50 -46.61 1.96 -4.39
C GLY A 50 -46.76 0.50 -3.98
N ILE A 51 -47.88 -0.14 -4.35
CA ILE A 51 -48.09 -1.57 -4.14
C ILE A 51 -47.02 -2.41 -4.86
N LYS A 52 -46.68 -2.06 -6.11
CA LYS A 52 -45.60 -2.72 -6.86
C LYS A 52 -44.24 -2.56 -6.17
N ALA A 53 -43.90 -1.35 -5.73
CA ALA A 53 -42.65 -1.09 -5.00
C ALA A 53 -42.59 -1.89 -3.69
N LYS A 54 -43.69 -1.94 -2.93
CA LYS A 54 -43.80 -2.76 -1.72
C LYS A 54 -43.67 -4.26 -2.00
N ALA A 55 -44.22 -4.75 -3.12
CA ALA A 55 -44.07 -6.15 -3.52
C ALA A 55 -42.61 -6.50 -3.82
N LEU A 56 -41.86 -5.61 -4.51
CA LEU A 56 -40.43 -5.79 -4.74
C LEU A 56 -39.64 -5.84 -3.42
N LEU A 57 -39.90 -4.89 -2.51
CA LEU A 57 -39.28 -4.84 -1.20
C LEU A 57 -39.47 -6.15 -0.41
N GLU A 58 -40.72 -6.62 -0.30
CA GLU A 58 -41.04 -7.84 0.46
C GLU A 58 -40.54 -9.11 -0.23
N HIS A 59 -40.53 -9.14 -1.57
CA HIS A 59 -39.91 -10.23 -2.33
C HIS A 59 -38.40 -10.31 -2.06
N SER A 60 -37.69 -9.18 -2.08
CA SER A 60 -36.26 -9.12 -1.72
C SER A 60 -36.02 -9.64 -0.30
N ARG A 61 -36.89 -9.25 0.64
CA ARG A 61 -36.81 -9.70 2.03
C ARG A 61 -37.01 -11.21 2.16
N LYS A 62 -37.96 -11.78 1.42
CA LYS A 62 -38.20 -13.23 1.36
C LYS A 62 -36.98 -13.98 0.81
N LEU A 63 -36.41 -13.52 -0.29
CA LEU A 63 -35.22 -14.14 -0.89
C LEU A 63 -34.01 -14.06 0.04
N ALA A 64 -33.81 -12.92 0.73
CA ALA A 64 -32.76 -12.79 1.74
C ALA A 64 -32.91 -13.84 2.84
N ARG A 65 -34.12 -14.03 3.39
CA ARG A 65 -34.38 -15.07 4.41
C ARG A 65 -34.05 -16.47 3.90
N GLN A 66 -34.46 -16.80 2.67
CA GLN A 66 -34.16 -18.10 2.06
C GLN A 66 -32.65 -18.31 1.89
N LEU A 67 -31.93 -17.31 1.41
CA LEU A 67 -30.48 -17.36 1.17
C LEU A 67 -29.67 -17.54 2.46
N LEU A 68 -30.12 -16.91 3.55
CA LEU A 68 -29.45 -16.99 4.85
C LEU A 68 -29.84 -18.23 5.68
N GLY A 69 -30.83 -19.01 5.21
CA GLY A 69 -31.48 -20.03 6.04
C GLY A 69 -32.07 -19.42 7.32
N ALA A 70 -32.74 -18.27 7.21
CA ALA A 70 -33.24 -17.48 8.32
C ALA A 70 -34.78 -17.48 8.39
N ASP A 71 -35.36 -18.59 8.85
CA ASP A 71 -36.82 -18.78 8.90
C ASP A 71 -37.51 -17.83 9.88
N ASN A 72 -36.83 -17.48 10.97
CA ASN A 72 -37.33 -16.61 12.04
C ASN A 72 -36.30 -15.51 12.32
N GLY A 73 -36.66 -14.27 12.04
CA GLY A 73 -35.81 -13.10 12.23
C GLY A 73 -36.14 -11.99 11.25
N ASP A 74 -35.69 -10.80 11.60
CA ASP A 74 -35.90 -9.60 10.80
C ASP A 74 -34.73 -9.42 9.84
N ILE A 75 -35.05 -9.06 8.60
CA ILE A 75 -34.10 -8.56 7.63
C ILE A 75 -34.41 -7.09 7.51
N ILE A 76 -33.41 -6.22 7.63
CA ILE A 76 -33.58 -4.77 7.63
C ILE A 76 -32.64 -4.19 6.58
N PHE A 77 -33.15 -3.47 5.60
CA PHE A 77 -32.31 -2.87 4.57
C PHE A 77 -31.60 -1.62 5.11
N THR A 78 -30.29 -1.53 4.88
CA THR A 78 -29.41 -0.47 5.39
C THR A 78 -28.64 0.17 4.23
N SER A 79 -27.92 1.27 4.45
CA SER A 79 -27.01 1.84 3.44
C SER A 79 -25.74 0.99 3.20
N GLY A 80 -25.51 -0.03 4.02
CA GLY A 80 -24.33 -0.89 3.95
C GLY A 80 -24.03 -1.56 5.29
N ALA A 81 -22.99 -2.39 5.31
CA ALA A 81 -22.62 -3.13 6.51
C ALA A 81 -22.16 -2.23 7.67
N THR A 82 -21.52 -1.09 7.40
CA THR A 82 -21.14 -0.14 8.48
C THR A 82 -22.37 0.36 9.24
N GLU A 83 -23.47 0.71 8.55
CA GLU A 83 -24.74 1.07 9.21
C GLU A 83 -25.30 -0.12 10.00
N GLY A 84 -25.22 -1.33 9.45
CA GLY A 84 -25.62 -2.56 10.13
C GLY A 84 -24.84 -2.80 11.43
N ILE A 85 -23.51 -2.75 11.38
CA ILE A 85 -22.61 -2.91 12.54
C ILE A 85 -22.93 -1.88 13.62
N GLN A 86 -23.05 -0.60 13.25
CA GLN A 86 -23.38 0.49 14.18
C GLN A 86 -24.74 0.24 14.84
N THR A 87 -25.75 -0.16 14.07
CA THR A 87 -27.10 -0.47 14.57
C THR A 87 -27.08 -1.66 15.54
N SER A 88 -26.36 -2.73 15.22
CA SER A 88 -26.20 -3.91 16.08
C SER A 88 -25.50 -3.57 17.39
N VAL A 89 -24.39 -2.84 17.33
CA VAL A 89 -23.64 -2.41 18.52
C VAL A 89 -24.51 -1.53 19.40
N LEU A 90 -25.17 -0.51 18.84
CA LEU A 90 -26.08 0.36 19.60
C LEU A 90 -27.19 -0.45 20.29
N SER A 91 -27.83 -1.37 19.55
CA SER A 91 -28.92 -2.21 20.06
C SER A 91 -28.47 -3.08 21.23
N ALA A 92 -27.33 -3.76 21.09
CA ALA A 92 -26.78 -4.60 22.13
C ALA A 92 -26.38 -3.78 23.37
N LEU A 93 -25.66 -2.66 23.17
CA LEU A 93 -25.17 -1.85 24.29
C LEU A 93 -26.31 -1.18 25.09
N LEU A 94 -27.39 -0.76 24.43
CA LEU A 94 -28.57 -0.26 25.14
C LEU A 94 -29.21 -1.34 26.01
N ALA A 95 -29.38 -2.55 25.48
CA ALA A 95 -29.93 -3.66 26.23
C ALA A 95 -29.00 -4.11 27.38
N ILE A 96 -27.68 -4.09 27.17
CA ILE A 96 -26.67 -4.32 28.22
C ILE A 96 -26.81 -3.29 29.34
N ARG A 97 -26.99 -2.01 28.99
CA ARG A 97 -27.22 -0.94 29.95
C ARG A 97 -28.51 -1.13 30.74
N GLU A 98 -29.59 -1.52 30.08
CA GLU A 98 -30.89 -1.81 30.72
C GLU A 98 -30.81 -2.99 31.70
N ARG A 99 -29.93 -3.97 31.42
CA ARG A 99 -29.60 -5.06 32.35
C ARG A 99 -28.72 -4.63 33.54
N GLY A 100 -28.31 -3.36 33.59
CA GLY A 100 -27.44 -2.83 34.64
C GLY A 100 -25.97 -3.24 34.53
N LEU A 101 -25.55 -3.80 33.39
CA LEU A 101 -24.17 -4.19 33.14
C LEU A 101 -23.37 -2.97 32.67
N ALA A 102 -22.44 -2.50 33.51
CA ALA A 102 -21.61 -1.34 33.25
C ALA A 102 -20.27 -1.46 34.01
N GLY A 103 -19.39 -0.49 33.82
CA GLY A 103 -18.09 -0.41 34.49
C GLY A 103 -17.04 -1.39 33.93
N PRO A 104 -15.80 -1.30 34.44
CA PRO A 104 -14.65 -1.99 33.86
C PRO A 104 -14.73 -3.52 33.92
N ASP A 105 -15.60 -4.08 34.78
CA ASP A 105 -15.84 -5.53 34.87
C ASP A 105 -16.72 -6.08 33.74
N THR A 106 -17.48 -5.22 33.03
CA THR A 106 -18.25 -5.62 31.85
C THR A 106 -17.32 -5.63 30.63
N LEU A 107 -17.21 -6.75 29.93
CA LEU A 107 -16.36 -6.86 28.73
C LEU A 107 -17.17 -6.74 27.43
N LEU A 108 -16.64 -5.94 26.50
CA LEU A 108 -17.04 -5.88 25.11
C LEU A 108 -15.91 -6.46 24.27
N LEU A 109 -16.13 -7.63 23.68
CA LEU A 109 -15.11 -8.39 22.96
C LEU A 109 -15.25 -8.18 21.45
N TYR A 110 -14.13 -8.08 20.76
CA TYR A 110 -14.09 -8.10 19.29
C TYR A 110 -12.89 -8.89 18.78
N GLY A 111 -12.97 -9.56 17.64
CA GLY A 111 -11.79 -10.23 17.04
C GLY A 111 -10.65 -9.25 16.74
N ALA A 112 -9.40 -9.61 17.04
CA ALA A 112 -8.24 -8.72 16.79
C ALA A 112 -8.08 -8.31 15.32
N THR A 113 -8.63 -9.10 14.39
CA THR A 113 -8.59 -8.86 12.95
C THR A 113 -9.87 -8.25 12.39
N GLU A 114 -10.80 -7.78 13.23
CA GLU A 114 -12.07 -7.15 12.81
C GLU A 114 -11.90 -5.96 11.86
N HIS A 115 -12.90 -5.78 10.99
CA HIS A 115 -12.98 -4.53 10.24
C HIS A 115 -13.12 -3.36 11.21
N LYS A 116 -12.38 -2.26 10.96
CA LYS A 116 -12.31 -1.10 11.87
C LYS A 116 -13.66 -0.52 12.28
N ALA A 117 -14.70 -0.70 11.47
CA ALA A 117 -16.06 -0.32 11.84
C ALA A 117 -16.51 -0.94 13.18
N VAL A 118 -16.13 -2.17 13.51
CA VAL A 118 -16.53 -2.85 14.75
C VAL A 118 -15.90 -2.20 15.99
N PRO A 119 -14.57 -2.19 16.18
CA PRO A 119 -13.98 -1.61 17.40
C PRO A 119 -14.25 -0.11 17.53
N GLU A 120 -14.33 0.63 16.42
CA GLU A 120 -14.65 2.06 16.48
C GLU A 120 -16.13 2.30 16.86
N SER A 121 -17.06 1.45 16.42
CA SER A 121 -18.46 1.49 16.90
C SER A 121 -18.55 1.18 18.38
N LEU A 122 -17.84 0.14 18.86
CA LEU A 122 -17.78 -0.21 20.27
C LEU A 122 -17.28 0.96 21.11
N LYS A 123 -16.14 1.57 20.74
CA LYS A 123 -15.57 2.73 21.45
C LYS A 123 -16.54 3.91 21.47
N HIS A 124 -17.11 4.24 20.32
CA HIS A 124 -18.01 5.39 20.18
C HIS A 124 -19.25 5.25 21.06
N TRP A 125 -19.99 4.14 20.95
CA TRP A 125 -21.23 3.94 21.70
C TRP A 125 -21.01 3.63 23.17
N ASN A 126 -19.95 2.90 23.54
CA ASN A 126 -19.59 2.69 24.94
C ASN A 126 -19.36 4.03 25.66
N CYS A 127 -18.71 4.99 24.98
CA CYS A 127 -18.51 6.35 25.47
C CYS A 127 -19.84 7.12 25.57
N LEU A 128 -20.61 7.21 24.48
CA LEU A 128 -21.85 7.98 24.46
C LEU A 128 -22.92 7.47 25.43
N LEU A 129 -23.00 6.15 25.61
CA LEU A 129 -23.96 5.52 26.53
C LEU A 129 -23.48 5.51 27.99
N GLN A 130 -22.25 5.98 28.25
CA GLN A 130 -21.61 6.03 29.56
C GLN A 130 -21.55 4.67 30.27
N LEU A 131 -21.40 3.61 29.48
CA LEU A 131 -21.31 2.25 30.00
C LEU A 131 -20.01 2.00 30.76
N ASN A 132 -18.92 2.67 30.37
CA ASN A 132 -17.58 2.49 30.94
C ASN A 132 -17.12 1.01 30.95
N ALA A 133 -17.61 0.22 29.99
CA ALA A 133 -17.22 -1.17 29.82
C ALA A 133 -15.81 -1.28 29.21
N SER A 134 -15.10 -2.34 29.54
CA SER A 134 -13.77 -2.62 29.00
C SER A 134 -13.89 -3.23 27.60
N ILE A 135 -13.28 -2.59 26.59
CA ILE A 135 -13.22 -3.11 25.22
C ILE A 135 -11.94 -3.91 25.06
N ARG A 136 -12.03 -5.18 24.66
CA ARG A 136 -10.86 -6.06 24.53
C ARG A 136 -10.89 -6.83 23.21
N ALA A 137 -9.73 -6.90 22.55
CA ALA A 137 -9.56 -7.74 21.39
C ALA A 137 -9.42 -9.21 21.81
N ILE A 138 -10.07 -10.11 21.08
CA ILE A 138 -9.86 -11.56 21.13
C ILE A 138 -8.66 -11.84 20.23
N PRO A 139 -7.55 -12.41 20.74
CA PRO A 139 -6.37 -12.73 19.93
C PRO A 139 -6.69 -13.69 18.79
N VAL A 140 -5.82 -13.72 17.79
CA VAL A 140 -5.82 -14.72 16.72
C VAL A 140 -4.52 -15.51 16.76
N LEU A 141 -4.58 -16.75 16.29
CA LEU A 141 -3.42 -17.59 16.06
C LEU A 141 -2.71 -17.19 14.76
N ILE A 142 -1.52 -17.76 14.52
CA ILE A 142 -0.70 -17.49 13.33
C ILE A 142 -1.39 -17.82 12.01
N ASN A 143 -2.38 -18.72 12.04
CA ASN A 143 -3.20 -19.08 10.88
C ASN A 143 -4.42 -18.18 10.68
N GLY A 144 -4.65 -17.20 11.55
CA GLY A 144 -5.74 -16.21 11.46
C GLY A 144 -7.07 -16.64 12.09
N LEU A 145 -7.14 -17.82 12.71
CA LEU A 145 -8.29 -18.24 13.51
C LEU A 145 -8.27 -17.55 14.88
N LEU A 146 -9.44 -17.24 15.42
CA LEU A 146 -9.56 -16.77 16.79
C LEU A 146 -8.99 -17.79 17.78
N ASP A 147 -8.25 -17.28 18.77
CA ASP A 147 -7.80 -18.09 19.90
C ASP A 147 -8.99 -18.43 20.79
N LEU A 148 -9.48 -19.67 20.64
CA LEU A 148 -10.66 -20.18 21.34
C LEU A 148 -10.41 -20.38 22.84
N GLU A 149 -9.17 -20.65 23.24
CA GLU A 149 -8.81 -20.77 24.66
C GLU A 149 -8.87 -19.40 25.33
N ALA A 150 -8.25 -18.39 24.70
CA ALA A 150 -8.34 -17.01 25.17
C ALA A 150 -9.78 -16.49 25.17
N LEU A 151 -10.60 -16.86 24.17
CA LEU A 151 -12.02 -16.51 24.16
C LEU A 151 -12.75 -17.13 25.37
N ALA A 152 -12.57 -18.43 25.64
CA ALA A 152 -13.21 -19.12 26.74
C ALA A 152 -12.93 -18.47 28.11
N GLU A 153 -11.70 -17.96 28.33
CA GLU A 153 -11.35 -17.23 29.56
C GLU A 153 -12.05 -15.88 29.70
N LEU A 154 -12.32 -15.20 28.58
CA LEU A 154 -12.95 -13.87 28.57
C LEU A 154 -14.48 -13.92 28.65
N LEU A 155 -15.09 -15.01 28.16
CA LEU A 155 -16.53 -15.15 28.04
C LEU A 155 -17.33 -14.95 29.34
N PRO A 156 -16.90 -15.42 30.53
CA PRO A 156 -17.68 -15.25 31.76
C PRO A 156 -18.03 -13.80 32.11
N LYS A 157 -17.27 -12.81 31.62
CA LYS A 157 -17.53 -11.37 31.81
C LYS A 157 -18.02 -10.66 30.55
N ALA A 158 -18.16 -11.37 29.43
CA ALA A 158 -18.55 -10.79 28.15
C ALA A 158 -20.03 -10.40 28.12
N ALA A 159 -20.34 -9.17 27.74
CA ALA A 159 -21.72 -8.73 27.50
C ALA A 159 -22.05 -8.73 26.01
N LEU A 160 -21.06 -8.44 25.16
CA LEU A 160 -21.15 -8.49 23.71
C LEU A 160 -19.87 -9.10 23.14
N VAL A 161 -20.02 -10.02 22.21
CA VAL A 161 -18.94 -10.60 21.41
C VAL A 161 -19.17 -10.22 19.96
N CYS A 162 -18.16 -9.61 19.32
CA CYS A 162 -18.17 -9.27 17.91
C CYS A 162 -17.11 -10.10 17.18
N THR A 163 -17.53 -10.88 16.21
CA THR A 163 -16.63 -11.65 15.35
C THR A 163 -16.98 -11.42 13.88
N MET A 164 -16.18 -11.92 12.97
CA MET A 164 -16.48 -11.96 11.54
C MET A 164 -16.66 -13.40 11.09
N ALA A 165 -17.47 -13.61 10.06
CA ALA A 165 -17.60 -14.91 9.43
C ALA A 165 -16.33 -15.28 8.65
N ALA A 166 -15.74 -14.31 7.95
CA ALA A 166 -14.49 -14.48 7.23
C ALA A 166 -13.73 -13.17 7.07
N ASN A 167 -12.40 -13.24 7.14
CA ASN A 167 -11.55 -12.07 7.05
C ASN A 167 -11.43 -11.52 5.62
N ASN A 168 -11.54 -10.21 5.47
CA ASN A 168 -11.49 -9.53 4.18
C ASN A 168 -10.08 -9.40 3.60
N GLU A 169 -9.03 -9.57 4.39
CA GLU A 169 -7.63 -9.54 3.95
C GLU A 169 -7.10 -10.94 3.63
N THR A 170 -7.20 -11.85 4.58
CA THR A 170 -6.64 -13.21 4.49
C THR A 170 -7.59 -14.21 3.86
N GLY A 171 -8.90 -13.95 3.95
CA GLY A 171 -9.93 -14.90 3.55
C GLY A 171 -10.16 -16.01 4.56
N VAL A 172 -9.52 -16.00 5.73
CA VAL A 172 -9.70 -17.06 6.74
C VAL A 172 -11.13 -16.99 7.30
N PRO A 173 -11.95 -18.05 7.15
CA PRO A 173 -13.24 -18.17 7.81
C PRO A 173 -13.05 -18.54 9.28
N GLN A 174 -13.84 -17.94 10.17
CA GLN A 174 -13.84 -18.32 11.59
C GLN A 174 -14.72 -19.55 11.84
N ASP A 175 -14.39 -20.34 12.85
CA ASP A 175 -15.21 -21.46 13.29
C ASP A 175 -16.40 -20.97 14.12
N LEU A 176 -17.45 -20.53 13.43
CA LEU A 176 -18.66 -20.01 14.06
C LEU A 176 -19.34 -21.07 14.95
N GLN A 177 -19.24 -22.35 14.61
CA GLN A 177 -19.84 -23.42 15.42
C GLN A 177 -19.10 -23.59 16.75
N ALA A 178 -17.77 -23.57 16.74
CA ALA A 178 -16.97 -23.64 17.97
C ALA A 178 -17.18 -22.40 18.85
N ILE A 179 -17.25 -21.21 18.26
CA ILE A 179 -17.54 -19.96 18.98
C ILE A 179 -18.93 -20.01 19.64
N GLU A 180 -19.94 -20.50 18.92
CA GLU A 180 -21.28 -20.71 19.45
C GLU A 180 -21.28 -21.71 20.63
N GLN A 181 -20.58 -22.83 20.51
CA GLN A 181 -20.46 -23.82 21.59
C GLN A 181 -19.86 -23.19 22.85
N LEU A 182 -18.79 -22.40 22.71
CA LEU A 182 -18.18 -21.69 23.83
C LEU A 182 -19.11 -20.67 24.45
N LEU A 183 -19.81 -19.87 23.65
CA LEU A 183 -20.84 -18.93 24.14
C LEU A 183 -21.92 -19.67 24.94
N ASN A 184 -22.42 -20.80 24.44
CA ASN A 184 -23.43 -21.60 25.13
C ASN A 184 -22.92 -22.20 26.45
N GLN A 185 -21.65 -22.61 26.50
CA GLN A 185 -21.05 -23.24 27.67
C GLN A 185 -20.66 -22.24 28.76
N HIS A 186 -20.08 -21.09 28.37
CA HIS A 186 -19.46 -20.15 29.31
C HIS A 186 -20.32 -18.92 29.60
N ASN A 187 -21.16 -18.46 28.66
CA ASN A 187 -22.00 -17.29 28.87
C ASN A 187 -23.17 -17.22 27.87
N ALA A 188 -24.27 -17.87 28.23
CA ALA A 188 -25.47 -17.91 27.41
C ALA A 188 -26.16 -16.54 27.25
N ASP A 189 -25.85 -15.56 28.10
CA ASP A 189 -26.52 -14.25 28.10
C ASP A 189 -25.80 -13.18 27.26
N ALA A 190 -24.55 -13.45 26.84
CA ALA A 190 -23.79 -12.58 25.96
C ALA A 190 -24.42 -12.48 24.58
N TYR A 191 -24.51 -11.26 24.05
CA TYR A 191 -24.94 -11.02 22.67
C TYR A 191 -23.81 -11.33 21.69
N TRP A 192 -24.18 -11.75 20.48
CA TRP A 192 -23.22 -12.10 19.44
C TRP A 192 -23.52 -11.43 18.09
N LEU A 193 -22.61 -10.55 17.67
CA LEU A 193 -22.57 -9.93 16.35
C LEU A 193 -21.55 -10.67 15.48
N VAL A 194 -21.97 -11.11 14.30
CA VAL A 194 -21.09 -11.72 13.29
C VAL A 194 -21.07 -10.89 12.01
N ASP A 195 -19.96 -10.20 11.71
CA ASP A 195 -19.77 -9.51 10.43
C ASP A 195 -19.72 -10.53 9.28
N CYS A 196 -20.78 -10.56 8.46
CA CYS A 196 -20.95 -11.50 7.35
C CYS A 196 -20.65 -10.88 5.98
N VAL A 197 -19.98 -9.72 5.94
CA VAL A 197 -19.69 -8.98 4.70
C VAL A 197 -18.93 -9.80 3.65
N GLN A 198 -18.05 -10.69 4.07
CA GLN A 198 -17.29 -11.58 3.19
C GLN A 198 -17.86 -12.99 3.08
N ALA A 199 -19.00 -13.29 3.71
CA ALA A 199 -19.55 -14.65 3.71
C ALA A 199 -20.50 -14.89 2.54
N LEU A 200 -21.38 -13.92 2.24
CA LEU A 200 -22.48 -14.10 1.30
C LEU A 200 -21.99 -14.46 -0.11
N GLY A 201 -22.48 -15.59 -0.63
CA GLY A 201 -22.08 -16.12 -1.94
C GLY A 201 -20.67 -16.73 -1.99
N LYS A 202 -19.92 -16.75 -0.89
CA LYS A 202 -18.54 -17.27 -0.80
C LYS A 202 -18.43 -18.48 0.14
N MET A 203 -19.34 -18.60 1.10
CA MET A 203 -19.46 -19.74 2.01
C MET A 203 -20.94 -19.98 2.37
N PRO A 204 -21.32 -21.20 2.78
CA PRO A 204 -22.68 -21.49 3.22
C PRO A 204 -23.01 -20.74 4.51
N LEU A 205 -24.28 -20.32 4.65
CA LEU A 205 -24.83 -19.68 5.84
C LEU A 205 -26.13 -20.39 6.23
N ASN A 206 -26.32 -20.60 7.53
CA ASN A 206 -27.58 -21.10 8.09
C ASN A 206 -27.82 -20.40 9.43
N LEU A 207 -28.39 -19.19 9.37
CA LEU A 207 -28.54 -18.36 10.55
C LEU A 207 -29.60 -18.90 11.52
N ALA A 208 -30.64 -19.59 11.04
CA ALA A 208 -31.66 -20.19 11.91
C ALA A 208 -31.11 -21.32 12.79
N ALA A 209 -30.03 -21.97 12.37
CA ALA A 209 -29.33 -22.99 13.14
C ALA A 209 -28.31 -22.41 14.13
N SER A 210 -28.21 -21.08 14.24
CA SER A 210 -27.23 -20.39 15.08
C SER A 210 -27.90 -19.44 16.07
N ARG A 211 -27.20 -19.12 17.16
CA ARG A 211 -27.58 -18.07 18.11
C ARG A 211 -27.12 -16.66 17.73
N ILE A 212 -26.57 -16.47 16.53
CA ILE A 212 -26.08 -15.17 16.06
C ILE A 212 -27.20 -14.15 16.16
N ASP A 213 -27.02 -13.13 16.99
CA ASP A 213 -28.04 -12.11 17.23
C ASP A 213 -28.12 -11.12 16.07
N TYR A 214 -26.96 -10.81 15.49
CA TYR A 214 -26.84 -9.82 14.43
C TYR A 214 -25.87 -10.29 13.35
N ALA A 215 -26.27 -10.17 12.09
CA ALA A 215 -25.39 -10.41 10.95
C ALA A 215 -25.55 -9.33 9.88
N PRO A 216 -24.63 -8.34 9.80
CA PRO A 216 -24.63 -7.33 8.74
C PRO A 216 -24.02 -7.87 7.44
N PHE A 217 -24.57 -7.39 6.33
CA PHE A 217 -24.17 -7.72 4.96
C PHE A 217 -24.03 -6.45 4.10
N SER A 218 -23.26 -6.54 3.02
CA SER A 218 -23.00 -5.42 2.11
C SER A 218 -23.19 -5.80 0.65
N GLY A 219 -24.00 -5.03 -0.09
CA GLY A 219 -24.31 -5.33 -1.49
C GLY A 219 -23.10 -5.20 -2.42
N HIS A 220 -22.24 -4.21 -2.21
CA HIS A 220 -21.09 -3.95 -3.09
C HIS A 220 -19.92 -4.94 -2.95
N LYS A 221 -20.05 -5.94 -2.07
CA LYS A 221 -19.15 -7.12 -2.01
C LYS A 221 -19.68 -8.31 -2.81
N LEU A 222 -20.91 -8.19 -3.31
CA LEU A 222 -21.62 -9.23 -4.07
C LEU A 222 -22.38 -8.62 -5.25
N TYR A 223 -21.68 -7.80 -6.01
CA TYR A 223 -22.07 -7.25 -7.31
C TYR A 223 -23.34 -6.40 -7.35
N ALA A 224 -23.82 -5.92 -6.20
CA ALA A 224 -24.83 -4.88 -6.11
C ALA A 224 -24.16 -3.48 -6.07
N PRO A 225 -24.91 -2.38 -6.29
CA PRO A 225 -24.35 -1.04 -6.19
C PRO A 225 -23.86 -0.71 -4.77
N LYS A 226 -22.97 0.27 -4.66
CA LYS A 226 -22.58 0.86 -3.38
C LYS A 226 -23.77 1.62 -2.78
N GLY A 227 -23.82 1.71 -1.45
CA GLY A 227 -24.91 2.41 -0.75
C GLY A 227 -26.16 1.56 -0.47
N ILE A 228 -26.03 0.22 -0.54
CA ILE A 228 -27.05 -0.72 -0.07
C ILE A 228 -26.42 -1.90 0.66
N GLY A 229 -27.03 -2.30 1.77
CA GLY A 229 -26.75 -3.50 2.53
C GLY A 229 -28.01 -3.99 3.24
N PHE A 230 -27.86 -4.97 4.10
CA PHE A 230 -28.93 -5.41 4.98
C PHE A 230 -28.37 -6.01 6.26
N LEU A 231 -29.18 -6.00 7.30
CA LEU A 231 -28.89 -6.56 8.61
C LEU A 231 -29.90 -7.66 8.90
N TYR A 232 -29.41 -8.85 9.24
CA TYR A 232 -30.22 -9.86 9.92
C TYR A 232 -30.21 -9.59 11.43
N VAL A 233 -31.40 -9.62 12.03
CA VAL A 233 -31.61 -9.55 13.48
C VAL A 233 -32.39 -10.79 13.90
N ARG A 234 -31.80 -11.58 14.80
CA ARG A 234 -32.45 -12.78 15.32
C ARG A 234 -33.73 -12.43 16.05
N LYS A 235 -34.76 -13.26 15.88
CA LYS A 235 -36.01 -13.09 16.61
C LYS A 235 -35.75 -13.09 18.12
N GLY A 236 -36.15 -12.02 18.80
CA GLY A 236 -35.96 -11.84 20.23
C GLY A 236 -34.63 -11.20 20.66
N ALA A 237 -33.70 -10.97 19.73
CA ALA A 237 -32.56 -10.08 19.99
C ALA A 237 -33.05 -8.64 20.16
N PRO A 238 -32.43 -7.82 21.04
CA PRO A 238 -32.84 -6.44 21.21
C PRO A 238 -32.53 -5.64 19.95
N TYR A 239 -33.34 -4.65 19.65
CA TYR A 239 -33.16 -3.81 18.47
C TYR A 239 -33.54 -2.37 18.75
N GLN A 240 -32.61 -1.46 18.48
CA GLN A 240 -32.82 -0.02 18.52
C GLN A 240 -32.53 0.57 17.13
N PRO A 241 -33.51 1.24 16.49
CA PRO A 241 -33.27 1.96 15.24
C PRO A 241 -32.19 3.03 15.41
N LEU A 242 -31.13 2.96 14.58
CA LEU A 242 -30.10 4.00 14.50
C LEU A 242 -30.64 5.26 13.80
N ILE A 243 -31.47 5.07 12.76
CA ILE A 243 -32.11 6.15 12.01
C ILE A 243 -33.61 6.13 12.31
N THR A 244 -34.09 7.14 13.03
CA THR A 244 -35.51 7.33 13.40
C THR A 244 -36.18 8.40 12.53
N GLY A 245 -37.51 8.38 12.44
CA GLY A 245 -38.25 9.25 11.53
C GLY A 245 -39.62 8.69 11.13
N GLY A 246 -39.96 8.77 9.84
CA GLY A 246 -41.31 8.56 9.29
C GLY A 246 -41.85 7.12 9.28
N GLY A 247 -41.21 6.18 9.98
CA GLY A 247 -41.74 4.82 10.16
C GLY A 247 -41.48 3.84 9.00
N GLN A 248 -40.60 4.18 8.04
CA GLN A 248 -40.15 3.25 7.00
C GLN A 248 -39.49 1.99 7.60
N GLU A 249 -39.47 0.89 6.83
CA GLU A 249 -39.07 -0.45 7.32
C GLU A 249 -39.80 -0.84 8.63
N GLY A 250 -41.08 -0.47 8.78
CA GLY A 250 -41.85 -0.74 10.00
C GLY A 250 -41.36 0.01 11.24
N GLY A 251 -40.66 1.14 11.06
CA GLY A 251 -40.01 1.90 12.12
C GLY A 251 -38.63 1.38 12.49
N LEU A 252 -38.17 0.27 11.90
CA LEU A 252 -36.88 -0.34 12.21
C LEU A 252 -35.71 0.44 11.60
N ARG A 253 -35.94 1.14 10.48
CA ARG A 253 -34.94 1.99 9.83
C ARG A 253 -35.66 3.05 8.99
N SER A 254 -35.72 4.28 9.49
CA SER A 254 -36.47 5.36 8.82
C SER A 254 -35.76 5.95 7.59
N GLY A 255 -36.51 6.69 6.79
CA GLY A 255 -36.09 7.25 5.50
C GLY A 255 -36.55 6.38 4.34
N THR A 256 -37.04 6.99 3.27
CA THR A 256 -37.54 6.29 2.08
C THR A 256 -36.56 5.21 1.64
N GLU A 257 -37.07 4.00 1.46
CA GLU A 257 -36.27 2.83 1.16
C GLU A 257 -35.53 2.99 -0.18
N ASN A 258 -34.25 2.60 -0.23
CA ASN A 258 -33.46 2.63 -1.46
C ASN A 258 -33.90 1.49 -2.40
N LEU A 259 -35.08 1.63 -2.98
CA LEU A 259 -35.69 0.64 -3.86
C LEU A 259 -34.80 0.25 -5.06
N PRO A 260 -34.07 1.17 -5.71
CA PRO A 260 -33.11 0.79 -6.75
C PRO A 260 -32.01 -0.15 -6.23
N GLY A 261 -31.42 0.14 -5.06
CA GLY A 261 -30.46 -0.75 -4.42
C GLY A 261 -31.06 -2.11 -4.03
N ILE A 262 -32.30 -2.11 -3.53
CA ILE A 262 -33.03 -3.32 -3.15
C ILE A 262 -33.42 -4.16 -4.38
N ALA A 263 -33.69 -3.54 -5.53
CA ALA A 263 -33.92 -4.21 -6.80
C ALA A 263 -32.67 -4.95 -7.28
N ALA A 264 -31.50 -4.32 -7.15
CA ALA A 264 -30.22 -4.97 -7.43
C ALA A 264 -30.01 -6.19 -6.53
N LEU A 265 -30.20 -6.04 -5.21
CA LEU A 265 -30.11 -7.16 -4.27
C LEU A 265 -31.11 -8.27 -4.62
N ASN A 266 -32.34 -7.92 -5.03
CA ASN A 266 -33.34 -8.89 -5.47
C ASN A 266 -32.79 -9.77 -6.59
N TYR A 267 -32.26 -9.16 -7.64
CA TYR A 267 -31.64 -9.86 -8.76
C TYR A 267 -30.50 -10.78 -8.29
N ILE A 268 -29.58 -10.26 -7.47
CA ILE A 268 -28.46 -11.03 -6.94
C ILE A 268 -28.94 -12.24 -6.13
N PHE A 269 -29.95 -12.08 -5.26
CA PHE A 269 -30.47 -13.19 -4.47
C PHE A 269 -31.16 -14.25 -5.32
N GLN A 270 -31.89 -13.86 -6.37
CA GLN A 270 -32.46 -14.83 -7.32
C GLN A 270 -31.35 -15.64 -7.99
N GLN A 271 -30.29 -14.98 -8.45
CA GLN A 271 -29.15 -15.66 -9.07
C GLN A 271 -28.44 -16.62 -8.10
N LEU A 272 -28.28 -16.27 -6.82
CA LEU A 272 -27.66 -17.17 -5.84
C LEU A 272 -28.53 -18.38 -5.49
N LEU A 273 -29.85 -18.27 -5.63
CA LEU A 273 -30.81 -19.31 -5.31
C LEU A 273 -31.14 -20.24 -6.50
N ASP A 274 -30.66 -19.92 -7.71
CA ASP A 274 -30.88 -20.71 -8.93
C ASP A 274 -29.56 -21.26 -9.50
N PRO A 275 -28.98 -22.31 -8.90
CA PRO A 275 -27.66 -22.82 -9.29
C PRO A 275 -27.59 -23.41 -10.71
N GLU A 276 -28.72 -23.71 -11.35
CA GLU A 276 -28.75 -24.29 -12.70
C GLU A 276 -28.57 -23.23 -13.79
N HIS A 277 -29.09 -22.01 -13.56
CA HIS A 277 -29.05 -20.91 -14.54
C HIS A 277 -28.26 -19.70 -14.03
N SER A 278 -27.61 -19.82 -12.87
CA SER A 278 -26.82 -18.75 -12.27
C SER A 278 -25.56 -18.43 -13.06
N ILE A 279 -25.23 -17.14 -13.05
CA ILE A 279 -23.89 -16.64 -13.35
C ILE A 279 -22.87 -16.93 -12.23
N PHE A 280 -23.34 -17.24 -11.02
CA PHE A 280 -22.48 -17.58 -9.89
C PHE A 280 -22.05 -19.03 -9.98
N VAL A 281 -20.75 -19.28 -9.87
CA VAL A 281 -20.21 -20.62 -9.92
C VAL A 281 -20.12 -21.25 -8.53
N GLY A 282 -20.23 -22.56 -8.46
CA GLY A 282 -20.12 -23.32 -7.21
C GLY A 282 -18.73 -23.26 -6.57
N SER A 283 -18.65 -23.55 -5.27
CA SER A 283 -17.43 -23.49 -4.47
C SER A 283 -16.26 -24.29 -5.07
N ASN A 284 -16.51 -25.49 -5.59
CA ASN A 284 -15.48 -26.32 -6.23
C ASN A 284 -14.80 -25.62 -7.40
N GLN A 285 -15.57 -24.90 -8.23
CA GLN A 285 -15.04 -24.15 -9.36
C GLN A 285 -14.22 -22.94 -8.89
N LEU A 286 -14.69 -22.24 -7.85
CA LEU A 286 -13.95 -21.14 -7.23
C LEU A 286 -12.59 -21.61 -6.68
N TYR A 287 -12.54 -22.77 -6.01
CA TYR A 287 -11.28 -23.37 -5.58
C TYR A 287 -10.35 -23.66 -6.77
N GLN A 288 -10.87 -24.19 -7.88
CA GLN A 288 -10.07 -24.43 -9.08
C GLN A 288 -9.50 -23.14 -9.67
N TYR A 289 -10.28 -22.05 -9.75
CA TYR A 289 -9.76 -20.76 -10.20
C TYR A 289 -8.64 -20.24 -9.29
N ARG A 290 -8.80 -20.39 -7.97
CA ARG A 290 -7.76 -20.00 -7.00
C ARG A 290 -6.47 -20.77 -7.22
N GLU A 291 -6.55 -22.08 -7.42
CA GLU A 291 -5.35 -22.90 -7.68
C GLU A 291 -4.68 -22.53 -9.01
N GLN A 292 -5.45 -22.23 -10.06
CA GLN A 292 -4.91 -21.74 -11.34
C GLN A 292 -4.17 -20.41 -11.18
N LEU A 293 -4.77 -19.46 -10.46
CA LEU A 293 -4.15 -18.16 -10.17
C LEU A 293 -2.90 -18.33 -9.29
N LEU A 294 -2.96 -19.17 -8.25
CA LEU A 294 -1.83 -19.45 -7.38
C LEU A 294 -0.68 -20.11 -8.14
N ALA A 295 -0.97 -21.04 -9.06
CA ALA A 295 0.05 -21.66 -9.90
C ALA A 295 0.74 -20.62 -10.80
N ALA A 296 -0.01 -19.70 -11.41
CA ALA A 296 0.56 -18.60 -12.18
C ALA A 296 1.41 -17.66 -11.31
N LEU A 297 0.93 -17.32 -10.11
CA LEU A 297 1.68 -16.50 -9.16
C LEU A 297 2.98 -17.17 -8.69
N ARG A 298 2.97 -18.48 -8.43
CA ARG A 298 4.20 -19.24 -8.06
C ARG A 298 5.20 -19.32 -9.20
N GLN A 299 4.75 -19.34 -10.45
CA GLN A 299 5.66 -19.23 -11.59
C GLN A 299 6.27 -17.84 -11.73
N LEU A 300 5.50 -16.79 -11.42
CA LEU A 300 5.98 -15.42 -11.41
C LEU A 300 6.94 -15.16 -10.23
N PHE A 301 6.58 -15.65 -9.05
CA PHE A 301 7.28 -15.46 -7.79
C PHE A 301 7.52 -16.83 -7.13
N PRO A 302 8.60 -17.54 -7.47
CA PRO A 302 8.89 -18.87 -6.90
C PRO A 302 9.05 -18.87 -5.37
N ALA A 303 9.55 -17.76 -4.80
CA ALA A 303 9.71 -17.57 -3.36
C ALA A 303 8.45 -17.05 -2.65
N LEU A 304 7.29 -17.00 -3.32
CA LEU A 304 6.03 -16.53 -2.75
C LEU A 304 5.65 -17.32 -1.49
N VAL A 305 5.28 -16.60 -0.43
CA VAL A 305 4.79 -17.17 0.83
C VAL A 305 3.33 -16.75 1.02
N LEU A 306 2.45 -17.72 1.25
CA LEU A 306 1.05 -17.46 1.59
C LEU A 306 0.94 -17.04 3.05
N ASN A 307 0.19 -15.96 3.31
CA ASN A 307 -0.10 -15.42 4.65
C ASN A 307 -1.25 -16.13 5.35
N SER A 308 -1.78 -17.19 4.75
CA SER A 308 -2.82 -18.04 5.32
C SER A 308 -2.67 -19.44 4.76
N ASP A 309 -2.92 -20.45 5.61
CA ASP A 309 -2.78 -21.84 5.22
C ASP A 309 -3.93 -22.26 4.30
N LEU A 310 -3.61 -22.85 3.14
CA LEU A 310 -4.61 -23.53 2.32
C LEU A 310 -4.84 -24.94 2.85
N PRO A 311 -6.09 -25.45 2.89
CA PRO A 311 -7.30 -24.91 2.26
C PRO A 311 -8.13 -23.94 3.13
N GLN A 312 -7.64 -23.48 4.29
CA GLN A 312 -8.39 -22.74 5.32
C GLN A 312 -8.73 -21.28 4.97
N ALA A 313 -8.77 -20.92 3.69
CA ALA A 313 -9.18 -19.60 3.22
C ALA A 313 -10.36 -19.71 2.24
N LEU A 314 -11.16 -18.64 2.15
CA LEU A 314 -12.23 -18.50 1.18
C LEU A 314 -11.71 -18.81 -0.24
N PRO A 315 -12.51 -19.50 -1.07
CA PRO A 315 -12.06 -19.92 -2.40
C PRO A 315 -11.77 -18.72 -3.32
N THR A 316 -12.20 -17.52 -2.97
CA THR A 316 -12.03 -16.31 -3.79
C THR A 316 -10.88 -15.41 -3.35
N THR A 317 -10.08 -15.80 -2.36
CA THR A 317 -9.05 -14.93 -1.75
C THR A 317 -7.69 -15.61 -1.71
N LEU A 318 -6.66 -14.86 -2.09
CA LEU A 318 -5.25 -15.17 -1.89
C LEU A 318 -4.59 -13.98 -1.18
N ASN A 319 -3.87 -14.26 -0.10
CA ASN A 319 -3.04 -13.28 0.59
C ASN A 319 -1.61 -13.82 0.65
N PHE A 320 -0.66 -13.08 0.09
CA PHE A 320 0.72 -13.54 -0.04
C PHE A 320 1.71 -12.39 0.09
N SER A 321 2.96 -12.74 0.41
CA SER A 321 4.10 -11.84 0.39
C SER A 321 5.24 -12.50 -0.37
N VAL A 322 6.11 -11.69 -0.99
CA VAL A 322 7.28 -12.20 -1.71
C VAL A 322 8.53 -11.62 -1.04
N PRO A 323 9.45 -12.46 -0.54
CA PRO A 323 10.71 -11.99 0.04
C PRO A 323 11.43 -11.02 -0.90
N GLY A 324 11.91 -9.90 -0.35
CA GLY A 324 12.61 -8.86 -1.11
C GLY A 324 11.72 -7.91 -1.92
N PHE A 325 10.40 -8.06 -1.88
CA PHE A 325 9.45 -7.11 -2.48
C PHE A 325 8.67 -6.34 -1.43
N PHE A 326 8.50 -5.04 -1.67
CA PHE A 326 7.44 -4.28 -1.01
C PHE A 326 6.11 -4.49 -1.72
N ALA A 327 5.00 -4.33 -0.99
CA ALA A 327 3.68 -4.42 -1.59
C ALA A 327 3.52 -3.44 -2.78
N LYS A 328 4.11 -2.25 -2.65
CA LYS A 328 4.11 -1.22 -3.71
C LYS A 328 4.73 -1.73 -5.02
N ASP A 329 5.86 -2.45 -4.97
CA ASP A 329 6.54 -2.95 -6.17
C ASP A 329 5.64 -3.91 -6.96
N ILE A 330 4.97 -4.83 -6.26
CA ILE A 330 4.05 -5.80 -6.89
C ILE A 330 2.79 -5.11 -7.40
N LEU A 331 2.24 -4.15 -6.64
CA LEU A 331 1.08 -3.34 -7.07
C LEU A 331 1.36 -2.54 -8.34
N ASP A 332 2.54 -1.92 -8.42
CA ASP A 332 2.96 -1.12 -9.57
C ASP A 332 3.23 -2.04 -10.80
N LEU A 333 3.87 -3.19 -10.59
CA LEU A 333 4.08 -4.22 -11.62
C LEU A 333 2.76 -4.75 -12.21
N PHE A 334 1.83 -5.15 -11.34
CA PHE A 334 0.53 -5.67 -11.76
C PHE A 334 -0.32 -4.60 -12.45
N ASP A 335 -0.29 -3.37 -11.96
CA ASP A 335 -1.06 -2.30 -12.59
C ASP A 335 -0.57 -1.95 -13.99
N ALA A 336 0.76 -1.93 -14.20
CA ALA A 336 1.38 -1.77 -15.51
C ALA A 336 0.97 -2.89 -16.48
N ALA A 337 0.66 -4.08 -15.95
CA ALA A 337 0.12 -5.21 -16.69
C ALA A 337 -1.41 -5.14 -16.91
N GLY A 338 -2.11 -4.15 -16.33
CA GLY A 338 -3.57 -4.06 -16.36
C GLY A 338 -4.28 -4.94 -15.32
N ILE A 339 -3.57 -5.46 -14.32
CA ILE A 339 -4.12 -6.27 -13.23
C ILE A 339 -4.32 -5.37 -12.00
N ARG A 340 -5.50 -5.42 -11.38
CA ARG A 340 -5.80 -4.70 -10.13
C ARG A 340 -5.81 -5.66 -8.95
N VAL A 341 -4.93 -5.43 -7.99
CA VAL A 341 -4.91 -6.10 -6.69
C VAL A 341 -4.78 -5.05 -5.59
N SER A 342 -4.79 -5.48 -4.33
CA SER A 342 -4.68 -4.59 -3.17
C SER A 342 -3.54 -5.01 -2.24
N SER A 343 -3.15 -4.11 -1.33
CA SER A 343 -2.33 -4.45 -0.17
C SER A 343 -3.20 -4.55 1.10
N GLY A 344 -2.70 -5.18 2.15
CA GLY A 344 -3.38 -5.21 3.46
C GLY A 344 -3.49 -3.85 4.15
N SER A 345 -2.69 -2.85 3.73
CA SER A 345 -2.64 -1.50 4.32
C SER A 345 -3.58 -0.48 3.66
N ALA A 346 -4.49 -0.91 2.77
CA ALA A 346 -5.15 -0.09 1.74
C ALA A 346 -5.94 1.17 2.19
N CYS A 347 -6.01 1.53 3.46
CA CYS A 347 -6.81 2.67 3.93
C CYS A 347 -6.03 3.82 4.59
N SER A 348 -4.69 3.83 4.64
CA SER A 348 -3.98 5.04 5.08
C SER A 348 -2.54 5.08 4.62
N SER A 349 -2.16 6.16 3.92
CA SER A 349 -0.80 6.50 3.48
C SER A 349 0.23 6.70 4.62
N LYS A 350 -0.13 6.38 5.87
CA LYS A 350 0.69 6.59 7.07
C LYS A 350 1.08 5.31 7.82
N VAL A 351 0.50 4.16 7.50
CA VAL A 351 0.80 2.89 8.21
C VAL A 351 1.50 1.93 7.26
N THR A 352 2.74 1.61 7.58
CA THR A 352 3.58 0.62 6.88
C THR A 352 3.26 -0.78 7.42
N GLY A 353 2.15 -1.39 6.98
CA GLY A 353 1.83 -2.79 7.34
C GLY A 353 0.33 -3.13 7.37
N SER A 354 0.02 -4.43 7.41
CA SER A 354 -1.31 -4.98 7.65
C SER A 354 -1.50 -5.27 9.14
N PHE A 355 -2.42 -4.55 9.78
CA PHE A 355 -2.76 -4.80 11.18
C PHE A 355 -3.32 -6.22 11.41
N VAL A 356 -3.91 -6.84 10.38
CA VAL A 356 -4.39 -8.22 10.43
C VAL A 356 -3.21 -9.19 10.54
N LEU A 357 -2.19 -9.03 9.68
CA LEU A 357 -1.01 -9.90 9.72
C LEU A 357 -0.15 -9.63 10.97
N ASP A 358 -0.12 -8.39 11.45
CA ASP A 358 0.52 -8.05 12.73
C ASP A 358 -0.19 -8.74 13.90
N ALA A 359 -1.54 -8.75 13.90
CA ALA A 359 -2.33 -9.45 14.93
C ALA A 359 -2.13 -10.98 14.88
N MET A 360 -1.85 -11.55 13.70
CA MET A 360 -1.47 -12.96 13.53
C MET A 360 -0.03 -13.25 14.00
N GLY A 361 0.76 -12.23 14.36
CA GLY A 361 2.15 -12.41 14.76
C GLY A 361 3.06 -12.81 13.60
N LEU A 362 2.70 -12.49 12.36
CA LEU A 362 3.57 -12.73 11.21
C LEU A 362 4.76 -11.75 11.21
N GLU A 363 5.83 -12.17 10.54
CA GLU A 363 7.04 -11.34 10.42
C GLU A 363 6.73 -10.00 9.73
N ARG A 364 7.39 -8.93 10.19
CA ARG A 364 7.15 -7.55 9.73
C ARG A 364 7.23 -7.40 8.21
N TRP A 365 8.18 -8.05 7.56
CA TRP A 365 8.33 -8.00 6.10
C TRP A 365 7.10 -8.58 5.37
N ARG A 366 6.41 -9.56 5.96
CA ARG A 366 5.18 -10.14 5.40
C ARG A 366 4.04 -9.15 5.50
N SER A 367 3.90 -8.48 6.64
CA SER A 367 2.91 -7.44 6.90
C SER A 367 3.08 -6.24 5.95
N GLU A 368 4.31 -5.76 5.76
CA GLU A 368 4.65 -4.64 4.86
C GLU A 368 4.58 -5.03 3.36
N GLY A 369 4.87 -6.30 3.05
CA GLY A 369 4.88 -6.87 1.70
C GLY A 369 3.58 -7.53 1.24
N ALA A 370 2.51 -7.47 2.04
CA ALA A 370 1.29 -8.24 1.80
C ALA A 370 0.51 -7.76 0.57
N ILE A 371 0.18 -8.72 -0.30
CA ILE A 371 -0.69 -8.57 -1.47
C ILE A 371 -1.94 -9.42 -1.27
N ARG A 372 -3.10 -8.79 -1.43
CA ARG A 372 -4.39 -9.47 -1.52
C ARG A 372 -4.88 -9.45 -2.96
N LEU A 373 -5.00 -10.65 -3.51
CA LEU A 373 -5.66 -10.93 -4.79
C LEU A 373 -7.01 -11.57 -4.46
N SER A 374 -8.10 -11.00 -4.98
CA SER A 374 -9.44 -11.51 -4.73
C SER A 374 -10.36 -11.38 -5.94
N PHE A 375 -11.07 -12.45 -6.25
CA PHE A 375 -12.14 -12.46 -7.24
C PHE A 375 -13.49 -12.69 -6.53
N GLY A 376 -14.58 -12.90 -7.26
CA GLY A 376 -15.90 -13.11 -6.67
C GLY A 376 -16.62 -14.27 -7.32
N PRO A 377 -17.80 -14.64 -6.79
CA PRO A 377 -18.50 -15.83 -7.24
C PRO A 377 -19.00 -15.80 -8.70
N ALA A 378 -19.06 -14.63 -9.35
CA ALA A 378 -19.43 -14.50 -10.76
C ALA A 378 -18.20 -14.50 -11.71
N PHE A 379 -17.01 -14.83 -11.19
CA PHE A 379 -15.80 -14.92 -11.99
C PHE A 379 -15.89 -16.12 -12.95
N SER A 380 -15.55 -15.90 -14.21
CA SER A 380 -15.65 -16.92 -15.27
C SER A 380 -14.30 -17.61 -15.53
N GLN A 381 -14.35 -18.81 -16.12
CA GLN A 381 -13.15 -19.54 -16.55
C GLN A 381 -12.34 -18.71 -17.56
N ALA A 382 -13.01 -17.98 -18.47
CA ALA A 382 -12.34 -17.11 -19.44
C ALA A 382 -11.59 -15.95 -18.76
N GLU A 383 -12.17 -15.30 -17.74
CA GLU A 383 -11.49 -14.27 -16.97
C GLU A 383 -10.32 -14.85 -16.15
N CYS A 384 -10.48 -16.06 -15.59
CA CYS A 384 -9.41 -16.76 -14.89
C CYS A 384 -8.22 -17.05 -15.82
N GLU A 385 -8.48 -17.58 -17.02
CA GLU A 385 -7.45 -17.87 -18.03
C GLU A 385 -6.74 -16.59 -18.48
N GLN A 386 -7.47 -15.51 -18.73
CA GLN A 386 -6.89 -14.21 -19.08
C GLN A 386 -6.02 -13.65 -17.95
N ALA A 387 -6.47 -13.80 -16.69
CA ALA A 387 -5.70 -13.40 -15.52
C ALA A 387 -4.40 -14.21 -15.40
N CYS A 388 -4.47 -15.54 -15.49
CA CYS A 388 -3.30 -16.41 -15.48
C CYS A 388 -2.33 -16.06 -16.62
N GLN A 389 -2.80 -15.89 -17.85
CA GLN A 389 -1.98 -15.50 -18.99
C GLN A 389 -1.30 -14.15 -18.77
N ARG A 390 -2.01 -13.16 -18.21
CA ARG A 390 -1.44 -11.85 -17.93
C ARG A 390 -0.39 -11.91 -16.82
N ILE A 391 -0.65 -12.65 -15.74
CA ILE A 391 0.34 -12.89 -14.68
C ILE A 391 1.60 -13.54 -15.26
N LEU A 392 1.45 -14.59 -16.08
CA LEU A 392 2.57 -15.29 -16.69
C LEU A 392 3.37 -14.42 -17.68
N SER A 393 2.72 -13.45 -18.33
CA SER A 393 3.41 -12.49 -19.21
C SER A 393 4.43 -11.61 -18.46
N LEU A 394 4.34 -11.52 -17.13
CA LEU A 394 5.28 -10.78 -16.29
C LEU A 394 6.52 -11.60 -15.89
N VAL A 395 6.52 -12.92 -16.10
CA VAL A 395 7.67 -13.79 -15.82
C VAL A 395 8.95 -13.29 -16.51
N PRO A 396 8.97 -13.01 -17.83
CA PRO A 396 10.16 -12.44 -18.47
C PRO A 396 10.52 -11.06 -17.92
N VAL A 397 9.53 -10.24 -17.51
CA VAL A 397 9.77 -8.89 -16.96
C VAL A 397 10.50 -8.96 -15.62
N VAL A 398 10.02 -9.76 -14.66
CA VAL A 398 10.66 -9.87 -13.34
C VAL A 398 12.05 -10.49 -13.42
N LYS A 399 12.26 -11.42 -14.37
CA LYS A 399 13.57 -12.01 -14.65
C LYS A 399 14.52 -10.99 -15.27
N GLN A 400 14.07 -10.28 -16.32
CA GLN A 400 14.87 -9.27 -17.00
C GLN A 400 15.32 -8.17 -16.05
N HIS A 401 14.49 -7.76 -15.09
CA HIS A 401 14.86 -6.67 -14.19
C HIS A 401 15.56 -7.12 -12.91
N GLY A 402 15.80 -8.42 -12.74
CA GLY A 402 16.47 -8.98 -11.57
C GLY A 402 15.64 -8.83 -10.29
N LEU A 403 14.31 -8.84 -10.41
CA LEU A 403 13.40 -8.76 -9.28
C LEU A 403 13.27 -10.10 -8.56
N VAL A 404 13.53 -11.21 -9.27
CA VAL A 404 13.45 -12.59 -8.75
C VAL A 404 14.71 -13.35 -9.15
N LEU A 405 15.26 -14.15 -8.24
CA LEU A 405 16.36 -15.09 -8.55
C LEU A 405 15.82 -16.31 -9.30
N THR A 406 16.54 -16.74 -10.33
CA THR A 406 16.21 -17.96 -11.06
C THR A 406 17.44 -18.84 -11.18
N ASP A 407 17.25 -20.16 -11.07
CA ASP A 407 18.31 -21.18 -11.20
C ASP A 407 18.93 -21.28 -12.61
N GLY A 408 18.58 -20.36 -13.52
CA GLY A 408 19.11 -20.30 -14.88
C GLY A 408 20.40 -19.49 -14.99
N ASP A 409 21.17 -19.77 -16.05
CA ASP A 409 22.36 -19.01 -16.49
C ASP A 409 22.08 -17.49 -16.39
N PRO A 410 22.99 -16.66 -15.83
CA PRO A 410 22.78 -15.23 -15.71
C PRO A 410 22.44 -14.67 -17.09
N LEU A 411 21.16 -14.36 -17.29
CA LEU A 411 20.65 -13.88 -18.56
C LEU A 411 21.47 -12.66 -18.98
N ASN A 412 21.67 -12.48 -20.29
CA ASN A 412 22.26 -11.28 -20.88
C ASN A 412 21.25 -10.12 -20.72
N ILE A 413 21.00 -9.72 -19.48
CA ILE A 413 20.06 -8.68 -19.09
C ILE A 413 20.63 -7.35 -19.59
N PRO A 414 19.90 -6.61 -20.44
CA PRO A 414 20.29 -5.26 -20.81
C PRO A 414 20.38 -4.42 -19.53
N THR A 415 21.60 -4.05 -19.15
CA THR A 415 21.83 -3.26 -17.94
C THR A 415 22.42 -1.93 -18.33
N SER A 416 21.76 -0.85 -17.93
CA SER A 416 22.30 0.49 -18.08
C SER A 416 23.30 0.77 -16.95
N SER A 417 24.57 0.96 -17.33
CA SER A 417 25.60 1.52 -16.45
C SER A 417 25.14 2.84 -15.84
N GLY A 418 25.60 3.13 -14.63
CA GLY A 418 25.29 4.37 -13.93
C GLY A 418 24.93 4.17 -12.48
N LEU A 419 24.48 5.26 -11.88
CA LEU A 419 24.05 5.34 -10.49
C LEU A 419 22.54 5.03 -10.37
N TYR A 420 22.20 4.25 -9.36
CA TYR A 420 20.83 3.97 -8.94
C TYR A 420 20.70 4.43 -7.48
N GLN A 421 19.63 5.15 -7.20
CA GLN A 421 19.24 5.62 -5.87
C GLN A 421 17.96 4.89 -5.46
N PHE A 422 18.06 4.07 -4.43
CA PHE A 422 16.94 3.39 -3.80
C PHE A 422 16.64 4.05 -2.45
N LYS A 423 15.38 4.05 -2.05
CA LYS A 423 14.95 4.64 -0.78
C LYS A 423 14.01 3.69 -0.04
N HIS A 424 14.13 3.67 1.28
CA HIS A 424 13.16 3.08 2.19
C HIS A 424 12.95 4.08 3.33
N ASP A 425 11.73 4.61 3.44
CA ASP A 425 11.40 5.77 4.27
C ASP A 425 12.33 6.97 4.00
N ALA A 426 13.13 7.37 4.99
CA ALA A 426 14.12 8.42 4.87
C ALA A 426 15.49 7.89 4.44
N CYS A 427 15.76 6.58 4.55
CA CYS A 427 17.07 6.03 4.28
C CYS A 427 17.30 5.85 2.77
N CYS A 428 18.52 6.14 2.32
CA CYS A 428 18.97 6.07 0.94
C CYS A 428 20.03 4.98 0.78
N SER A 429 19.92 4.17 -0.27
CA SER A 429 20.96 3.25 -0.71
C SER A 429 21.32 3.52 -2.15
N TYR A 430 22.60 3.42 -2.48
CA TYR A 430 23.09 3.70 -3.81
C TYR A 430 23.76 2.47 -4.41
N LEU A 431 23.47 2.19 -5.67
CA LEU A 431 24.13 1.16 -6.47
C LEU A 431 24.77 1.82 -7.69
N LEU A 432 26.09 1.80 -7.75
CA LEU A 432 26.84 2.21 -8.93
C LEU A 432 27.24 0.96 -9.70
N LEU A 433 26.86 0.86 -10.97
CA LEU A 433 27.16 -0.31 -11.79
C LEU A 433 27.79 0.07 -13.13
N CYS A 434 28.71 -0.76 -13.61
CA CYS A 434 29.26 -0.68 -14.94
C CYS A 434 29.01 -1.99 -15.68
N GLN A 435 28.22 -1.93 -16.74
CA GLN A 435 27.87 -3.09 -17.55
C GLN A 435 29.09 -3.66 -18.28
N GLN A 436 29.98 -2.79 -18.78
CA GLN A 436 31.15 -3.22 -19.56
C GLN A 436 32.14 -4.03 -18.72
N SER A 437 32.40 -3.62 -17.47
CA SER A 437 33.27 -4.37 -16.56
C SER A 437 32.53 -5.41 -15.72
N ARG A 438 31.19 -5.45 -15.80
CA ARG A 438 30.31 -6.25 -14.93
C ARG A 438 30.61 -6.05 -13.44
N GLN A 439 30.96 -4.82 -13.05
CA GLN A 439 31.27 -4.49 -11.66
C GLN A 439 30.16 -3.65 -11.05
N ALA A 440 29.98 -3.80 -9.75
CA ALA A 440 29.04 -3.02 -8.96
C ALA A 440 29.67 -2.55 -7.64
N LEU A 441 29.16 -1.44 -7.12
CA LEU A 441 29.49 -0.89 -5.81
C LEU A 441 28.19 -0.50 -5.13
N ILE A 442 28.01 -0.89 -3.87
CA ILE A 442 26.87 -0.48 -3.05
C ILE A 442 27.37 0.52 -2.00
N ILE A 443 26.63 1.61 -1.78
CA ILE A 443 26.92 2.64 -0.79
C ILE A 443 25.68 2.83 0.08
N ASP A 444 25.87 2.87 1.40
CA ASP A 444 24.85 3.02 2.43
C ASP A 444 23.68 2.02 2.27
N PRO A 445 23.94 0.69 2.29
CA PRO A 445 22.88 -0.29 2.16
C PRO A 445 21.89 -0.21 3.33
N VAL A 446 20.60 -0.26 3.01
CA VAL A 446 19.51 -0.31 3.99
C VAL A 446 18.98 -1.73 4.06
N LEU A 447 18.74 -2.22 5.27
CA LEU A 447 18.36 -3.62 5.53
C LEU A 447 17.13 -4.04 4.72
N ALA A 448 16.11 -3.18 4.64
CA ALA A 448 14.89 -3.45 3.88
C ALA A 448 15.12 -3.57 2.35
N LEU A 449 16.28 -3.11 1.85
CA LEU A 449 16.65 -3.16 0.43
C LEU A 449 17.71 -4.23 0.13
N THR A 450 18.26 -4.91 1.14
CA THR A 450 19.36 -5.87 1.00
C THR A 450 19.04 -6.99 0.00
N GLU A 451 17.87 -7.62 0.09
CA GLU A 451 17.45 -8.68 -0.83
C GLU A 451 17.33 -8.16 -2.28
N ARG A 452 16.73 -6.98 -2.49
CA ARG A 452 16.62 -6.36 -3.81
C ARG A 452 17.99 -6.07 -4.42
N LEU A 453 18.91 -5.51 -3.63
CA LEU A 453 20.28 -5.23 -4.07
C LEU A 453 21.04 -6.52 -4.39
N SER A 454 20.90 -7.55 -3.55
CA SER A 454 21.47 -8.88 -3.77
C SER A 454 20.95 -9.49 -5.08
N ASN A 455 19.64 -9.45 -5.31
CA ASN A 455 19.01 -9.97 -6.52
C ASN A 455 19.51 -9.26 -7.77
N ILE A 456 19.67 -7.94 -7.75
CA ILE A 456 20.24 -7.18 -8.87
C ILE A 456 21.68 -7.61 -9.17
N VAL A 457 22.51 -7.78 -8.13
CA VAL A 457 23.92 -8.20 -8.29
C VAL A 457 24.01 -9.62 -8.82
N GLN A 458 23.28 -10.57 -8.22
CA GLN A 458 23.34 -11.99 -8.56
C GLN A 458 22.71 -12.31 -9.91
N SER A 459 21.49 -11.83 -10.19
CA SER A 459 20.77 -12.10 -11.44
C SER A 459 21.50 -11.60 -12.69
N ARG A 460 22.30 -10.54 -12.54
CA ARG A 460 23.10 -9.93 -13.62
C ARG A 460 24.55 -10.43 -13.62
N GLY A 461 24.91 -11.33 -12.71
CA GLY A 461 26.28 -11.84 -12.53
C GLY A 461 27.30 -10.70 -12.41
N LEU A 462 26.99 -9.69 -11.59
CA LEU A 462 27.87 -8.57 -11.31
C LEU A 462 28.88 -8.95 -10.23
N LYS A 463 30.14 -8.56 -10.42
CA LYS A 463 31.17 -8.63 -9.38
C LYS A 463 31.06 -7.41 -8.48
N LEU A 464 30.65 -7.62 -7.24
CA LEU A 464 30.65 -6.57 -6.23
C LEU A 464 32.10 -6.20 -5.90
N VAL A 465 32.43 -4.90 -5.94
CA VAL A 465 33.78 -4.37 -5.69
C VAL A 465 33.95 -3.99 -4.22
N ALA A 466 32.92 -3.36 -3.64
CA ALA A 466 32.81 -3.09 -2.22
C ALA A 466 31.34 -2.86 -1.82
N VAL A 467 31.08 -2.88 -0.52
CA VAL A 467 29.83 -2.44 0.10
C VAL A 467 30.21 -1.43 1.17
N LEU A 468 30.02 -0.16 0.85
CA LEU A 468 30.51 0.99 1.61
C LEU A 468 29.43 1.56 2.51
N GLU A 469 29.82 2.06 3.67
CA GLU A 469 28.97 2.83 4.58
C GLU A 469 29.67 4.14 4.89
N THR A 470 29.12 5.27 4.44
CA THR A 470 29.69 6.61 4.66
C THR A 470 29.83 6.93 6.15
N HIS A 471 29.05 6.28 7.01
CA HIS A 471 29.17 6.27 8.46
C HIS A 471 28.43 5.06 9.05
N ILE A 472 28.77 4.69 10.29
CA ILE A 472 28.24 3.50 10.96
C ILE A 472 27.15 3.88 11.97
N HIS A 473 25.96 3.28 11.83
CA HIS A 473 24.88 3.28 12.83
C HIS A 473 24.55 1.84 13.27
N GLN A 474 23.89 1.66 14.42
CA GLN A 474 23.54 0.33 14.96
C GLN A 474 22.70 -0.54 13.98
N GLN A 475 21.88 0.07 13.11
CA GLN A 475 21.03 -0.64 12.14
C GLN A 475 21.66 -0.79 10.74
N ALA A 476 22.42 0.21 10.26
CA ALA A 476 23.05 0.20 8.93
C ALA A 476 24.11 -0.91 8.77
N GLY A 477 24.87 -1.18 9.85
CA GLY A 477 25.92 -2.20 9.83
C GLY A 477 25.41 -3.61 9.51
N GLN A 478 24.17 -3.95 9.85
CA GLN A 478 23.61 -5.27 9.58
C GLN A 478 23.41 -5.52 8.08
N ALA A 479 22.91 -4.53 7.34
CA ALA A 479 22.66 -4.62 5.91
C ALA A 479 23.98 -4.82 5.13
N ALA A 480 25.00 -4.03 5.50
CA ALA A 480 26.31 -4.12 4.90
C ALA A 480 26.99 -5.46 5.20
N LEU A 481 26.89 -5.96 6.44
CA LEU A 481 27.42 -7.27 6.82
C LEU A 481 26.82 -8.40 5.98
N LEU A 482 25.50 -8.42 5.79
CA LEU A 482 24.82 -9.43 4.96
C LEU A 482 25.31 -9.39 3.51
N LEU A 483 25.39 -8.20 2.90
CA LEU A 483 25.87 -8.07 1.51
C LEU A 483 27.37 -8.39 1.38
N ARG A 484 28.16 -8.12 2.42
CA ARG A 484 29.60 -8.44 2.43
C ARG A 484 29.87 -9.95 2.48
N GLN A 485 28.90 -10.78 2.90
CA GLN A 485 29.02 -12.24 2.80
C GLN A 485 29.14 -12.74 1.36
N LEU A 486 28.77 -11.91 0.36
CA LEU A 486 28.97 -12.21 -1.06
C LEU A 486 30.44 -12.16 -1.51
N PHE A 487 31.36 -11.69 -0.65
CA PHE A 487 32.80 -11.65 -0.95
C PHE A 487 33.53 -12.87 -0.38
N SER A 488 34.44 -13.44 -1.16
CA SER A 488 35.39 -14.45 -0.69
C SER A 488 36.81 -13.87 -0.62
N GLY A 489 37.45 -13.92 0.55
CA GLY A 489 38.90 -13.71 0.70
C GLY A 489 39.42 -12.27 0.65
N GLN A 490 38.54 -11.26 0.58
CA GLN A 490 38.92 -9.84 0.59
C GLN A 490 38.71 -9.24 1.99
N GLN A 491 39.71 -8.52 2.50
CA GLN A 491 39.62 -7.82 3.78
C GLN A 491 39.17 -6.37 3.58
N PHE A 492 38.26 -5.93 4.44
CA PHE A 492 37.72 -4.58 4.44
C PHE A 492 37.97 -3.93 5.81
N ASP A 493 38.01 -2.61 5.86
CA ASP A 493 37.90 -1.87 7.11
C ASP A 493 36.45 -1.84 7.62
N GLN A 494 36.22 -1.15 8.75
CA GLN A 494 34.90 -1.10 9.41
C GLN A 494 33.81 -0.48 8.52
N THR A 495 34.19 0.32 7.53
CA THR A 495 33.28 1.01 6.61
C THR A 495 33.07 0.24 5.30
N GLY A 496 33.72 -0.92 5.18
CA GLY A 496 33.66 -1.75 3.97
C GLY A 496 34.63 -1.32 2.87
N TRP A 497 35.58 -0.44 3.18
CA TRP A 497 36.61 -0.06 2.21
C TRP A 497 37.73 -1.12 2.17
N PRO A 498 38.16 -1.59 0.98
CA PRO A 498 39.27 -2.54 0.85
C PRO A 498 40.59 -1.99 1.44
N GLN A 499 41.23 -2.73 2.34
CA GLN A 499 42.38 -2.23 3.12
C GLN A 499 43.60 -1.85 2.24
N ASP A 500 43.80 -2.57 1.13
CA ASP A 500 44.97 -2.39 0.25
C ASP A 500 44.73 -1.41 -0.91
N GLN A 501 43.63 -0.66 -0.91
CA GLN A 501 43.27 0.23 -2.03
C GLN A 501 43.13 1.67 -1.56
N GLN A 502 43.81 2.61 -2.23
CA GLN A 502 43.60 4.03 -2.00
C GLN A 502 42.39 4.59 -2.78
N GLN A 503 42.03 3.94 -3.88
CA GLN A 503 40.94 4.33 -4.77
C GLN A 503 40.25 3.08 -5.31
N LEU A 504 38.94 3.19 -5.58
CA LEU A 504 38.15 2.12 -6.18
C LEU A 504 37.83 2.44 -7.62
N HIS A 505 37.91 1.44 -8.49
CA HIS A 505 37.59 1.56 -9.90
C HIS A 505 36.45 0.62 -10.28
N ILE A 506 35.42 1.18 -10.93
CA ILE A 506 34.26 0.46 -11.47
C ILE A 506 34.10 0.89 -12.92
N GLY A 507 34.77 0.19 -13.85
CA GLY A 507 34.82 0.62 -15.26
C GLY A 507 35.36 2.05 -15.40
N PRO A 508 34.59 3.02 -15.96
CA PRO A 508 35.03 4.41 -16.12
C PRO A 508 34.92 5.25 -14.83
N TYR A 509 34.33 4.70 -13.77
CA TYR A 509 34.12 5.38 -12.50
C TYR A 509 35.31 5.17 -11.56
N GLN A 510 35.71 6.24 -10.89
CA GLN A 510 36.77 6.26 -9.89
C GLN A 510 36.22 6.87 -8.60
N LEU A 511 36.36 6.17 -7.49
CA LEU A 511 35.98 6.67 -6.18
C LEU A 511 37.21 6.86 -5.29
N SER A 512 37.25 8.01 -4.61
CA SER A 512 38.19 8.31 -3.54
C SER A 512 37.43 8.72 -2.29
N ARG A 513 37.97 8.41 -1.12
CA ARG A 513 37.39 8.82 0.17
C ARG A 513 38.12 10.00 0.78
N ILE A 514 37.39 10.84 1.51
CA ILE A 514 37.90 11.93 2.34
C ILE A 514 37.28 11.76 3.71
N ALA A 515 38.10 11.67 4.77
CA ALA A 515 37.59 11.63 6.13
C ALA A 515 36.81 12.91 6.43
N THR A 516 35.56 12.77 6.86
CA THR A 516 34.66 13.88 7.20
C THR A 516 33.99 13.64 8.56
N PRO A 517 34.79 13.45 9.63
CA PRO A 517 34.27 13.22 10.97
C PRO A 517 33.52 14.44 11.51
N GLY A 518 32.73 14.23 12.56
CA GLY A 518 32.03 15.30 13.28
C GLY A 518 30.58 14.93 13.56
N HIS A 519 29.84 14.44 12.56
CA HIS A 519 28.56 13.78 12.84
C HIS A 519 28.78 12.42 13.54
N SER A 520 29.76 11.67 13.03
CA SER A 520 30.25 10.41 13.59
C SER A 520 31.78 10.34 13.48
N PRO A 521 32.50 9.68 14.39
CA PRO A 521 33.97 9.62 14.37
C PRO A 521 34.56 8.99 13.11
N LEU A 522 33.86 8.01 12.52
CA LEU A 522 34.32 7.26 11.34
C LEU A 522 33.64 7.71 10.04
N ALA A 523 32.96 8.86 10.05
CA ALA A 523 32.31 9.38 8.87
C ALA A 523 33.33 9.79 7.78
N TYR A 524 33.01 9.49 6.53
CA TYR A 524 33.76 9.92 5.37
C TYR A 524 32.85 10.21 4.19
N SER A 525 33.31 11.08 3.30
CA SER A 525 32.66 11.40 2.04
C SER A 525 33.36 10.70 0.89
N LEU A 526 32.59 10.24 -0.09
CA LEU A 526 33.07 9.60 -1.30
C LEU A 526 32.98 10.59 -2.47
N LEU A 527 34.10 10.86 -3.13
CA LEU A 527 34.11 11.62 -4.37
C LEU A 527 34.04 10.67 -5.56
N LEU A 528 33.01 10.83 -6.40
CA LEU A 528 32.82 10.07 -7.63
C LEU A 528 33.35 10.87 -8.81
N LYS A 529 34.37 10.33 -9.47
CA LYS A 529 34.91 10.84 -10.73
C LYS A 529 34.58 9.91 -11.89
N GLN A 530 34.41 10.48 -13.07
CA GLN A 530 34.27 9.76 -14.33
C GLN A 530 35.16 10.44 -15.37
N ALA A 531 36.04 9.67 -16.02
CA ALA A 531 37.05 10.20 -16.94
C ALA A 531 37.90 11.35 -16.34
N GLY A 532 38.19 11.29 -15.03
CA GLY A 532 39.00 12.28 -14.30
C GLY A 532 38.23 13.50 -13.79
N GLU A 533 37.00 13.72 -14.26
CA GLU A 533 36.14 14.83 -13.82
C GLU A 533 35.30 14.43 -12.60
N LEU A 534 35.19 15.34 -11.62
CA LEU A 534 34.29 15.15 -10.47
C LEU A 534 32.83 15.28 -10.93
N LYS A 535 32.03 14.25 -10.65
CA LYS A 535 30.61 14.20 -11.03
C LYS A 535 29.68 14.35 -9.82
N ALA A 536 30.00 13.68 -8.73
CA ALA A 536 29.16 13.70 -7.52
C ALA A 536 29.99 13.43 -6.26
N ALA A 537 29.38 13.68 -5.10
CA ALA A 537 29.87 13.20 -3.82
C ALA A 537 28.77 12.53 -2.99
N PHE A 538 29.10 11.41 -2.35
CA PHE A 538 28.26 10.81 -1.31
C PHE A 538 28.79 11.28 0.03
N VAL A 539 28.00 12.08 0.74
CA VAL A 539 28.44 12.85 1.90
C VAL A 539 27.90 12.29 3.22
N GLY A 540 27.20 11.15 3.16
CA GLY A 540 26.55 10.54 4.31
C GLY A 540 25.63 11.53 5.01
N ASP A 541 25.70 11.57 6.33
CA ASP A 541 24.91 12.50 7.14
C ASP A 541 25.71 13.74 7.56
N LEU A 542 26.88 13.99 6.96
CA LEU A 542 27.59 15.26 7.13
C LEU A 542 26.71 16.44 6.66
N LEU A 543 26.08 16.26 5.51
CA LEU A 543 25.14 17.20 4.91
C LEU A 543 23.88 16.45 4.45
N LEU A 544 22.72 16.97 4.80
CA LEU A 544 21.43 16.46 4.39
C LEU A 544 20.81 17.39 3.33
N PRO A 545 19.94 16.90 2.44
CA PRO A 545 19.16 17.77 1.58
C PRO A 545 18.34 18.76 2.41
N GLY A 546 18.73 20.04 2.38
CA GLY A 546 18.11 21.09 3.20
C GLY A 546 18.65 21.20 4.63
N GLY A 547 19.77 20.57 4.98
CA GLY A 547 20.37 20.82 6.29
C GLY A 547 21.64 20.04 6.59
N ILE A 548 21.93 19.82 7.87
CA ILE A 548 23.28 19.46 8.36
C ILE A 548 23.20 18.36 9.41
N GLY A 549 24.20 17.47 9.42
CA GLY A 549 24.37 16.44 10.43
C GLY A 549 24.44 17.01 11.84
N ARG A 550 23.76 16.34 12.78
CA ARG A 550 23.80 16.72 14.19
C ARG A 550 25.12 16.29 14.87
N THR A 551 25.47 16.94 15.98
CA THR A 551 26.72 16.69 16.72
C THR A 551 26.51 16.26 18.17
N ASP A 552 25.27 16.21 18.64
CA ASP A 552 24.89 15.86 20.02
C ASP A 552 24.69 14.34 20.23
N LEU A 553 24.99 13.53 19.23
CA LEU A 553 25.06 12.06 19.33
C LEU A 553 26.37 11.62 20.01
N ALA A 554 26.40 10.39 20.51
CA ALA A 554 27.61 9.80 21.06
C ALA A 554 28.74 9.76 20.00
N GLY A 555 29.85 10.42 20.30
CA GLY A 555 30.98 10.55 19.37
C GLY A 555 30.87 11.70 18.37
N GLY A 556 29.82 12.52 18.43
CA GLY A 556 29.72 13.75 17.64
C GLY A 556 30.69 14.83 18.12
N ASP A 557 31.21 15.63 17.18
CA ASP A 557 32.14 16.73 17.42
C ASP A 557 31.85 17.88 16.45
N ALA A 558 31.44 19.02 17.03
CA ALA A 558 31.05 20.21 16.27
C ALA A 558 32.21 20.90 15.56
N LEU A 559 33.40 20.94 16.15
CA LEU A 559 34.57 21.56 15.52
C LEU A 559 35.04 20.71 14.35
N MET A 560 35.08 19.40 14.53
CA MET A 560 35.40 18.47 13.45
C MET A 560 34.35 18.53 12.34
N LEU A 561 33.05 18.65 12.67
CA LEU A 561 31.99 18.82 11.68
C LEU A 561 32.25 20.06 10.80
N GLN A 562 32.51 21.22 11.41
CA GLN A 562 32.80 22.45 10.67
C GLN A 562 34.05 22.30 9.78
N HIS A 563 35.12 21.72 10.33
CA HIS A 563 36.34 21.47 9.57
C HIS A 563 36.10 20.54 8.38
N SER A 564 35.37 19.45 8.58
CA SER A 564 34.98 18.48 7.55
C SER A 564 34.14 19.12 6.45
N LEU A 565 33.18 19.99 6.79
CA LEU A 565 32.38 20.74 5.83
C LEU A 565 33.24 21.67 4.98
N GLN A 566 34.18 22.41 5.59
CA GLN A 566 35.11 23.30 4.88
C GLN A 566 36.06 22.52 3.96
N GLN A 567 36.64 21.43 4.47
CA GLN A 567 37.54 20.56 3.71
C GLN A 567 36.83 19.94 2.51
N LEU A 568 35.60 19.45 2.70
CA LEU A 568 34.81 18.88 1.63
C LEU A 568 34.43 19.96 0.60
N ALA A 569 33.91 21.11 1.03
CA ALA A 569 33.52 22.20 0.14
C ALA A 569 34.66 22.68 -0.75
N ALA A 570 35.90 22.69 -0.26
CA ALA A 570 37.09 23.04 -1.04
C ALA A 570 37.41 22.05 -2.19
N GLN A 571 36.84 20.85 -2.17
CA GLN A 571 37.03 19.81 -3.20
C GLN A 571 35.86 19.74 -4.20
N LEU A 572 34.78 20.49 -3.95
CA LEU A 572 33.55 20.43 -4.72
C LEU A 572 33.40 21.66 -5.62
N TYR A 573 32.76 21.47 -6.78
CA TYR A 573 32.24 22.57 -7.58
C TYR A 573 30.82 22.96 -7.11
N PRO A 574 30.36 24.20 -7.36
CA PRO A 574 29.01 24.64 -6.95
C PRO A 574 27.88 23.71 -7.40
N GLU A 575 28.00 23.13 -8.60
CA GLU A 575 27.00 22.27 -9.22
C GLU A 575 27.21 20.77 -8.95
N THR A 576 28.14 20.41 -8.05
CA THR A 576 28.37 19.01 -7.69
C THR A 576 27.15 18.46 -6.96
N LEU A 577 26.59 17.34 -7.43
CA LEU A 577 25.50 16.66 -6.74
C LEU A 577 26.01 15.99 -5.46
N LEU A 578 25.28 16.21 -4.37
CA LEU A 578 25.57 15.71 -3.03
C LEU A 578 24.47 14.74 -2.60
N PHE A 579 24.88 13.51 -2.34
CA PHE A 579 24.01 12.40 -1.95
C PHE A 579 24.20 12.09 -0.46
N SER A 580 23.13 12.15 0.32
CA SER A 580 23.14 11.83 1.75
C SER A 580 22.70 10.38 2.00
N SER A 581 22.98 9.85 3.19
CA SER A 581 22.43 8.55 3.58
C SER A 581 20.97 8.65 4.03
N HIS A 582 20.55 9.81 4.54
CA HIS A 582 19.16 10.09 4.91
C HIS A 582 18.57 11.31 4.18
N ASP A 583 17.28 11.22 3.83
CA ASP A 583 16.49 12.23 3.15
C ASP A 583 15.06 12.28 3.72
N TYR A 584 14.95 12.97 4.86
CA TYR A 584 13.70 13.12 5.64
C TYR A 584 12.62 13.92 4.92
N ALA A 585 13.02 14.83 4.03
CA ALA A 585 12.11 15.73 3.32
C ALA A 585 11.79 15.26 1.88
N GLN A 586 12.19 14.03 1.52
CA GLN A 586 11.98 13.46 0.18
C GLN A 586 12.50 14.39 -0.93
N ARG A 587 13.71 14.92 -0.76
CA ARG A 587 14.38 15.83 -1.69
C ARG A 587 15.31 15.17 -2.69
N PHE A 588 15.62 13.88 -2.49
CA PHE A 588 16.50 13.00 -3.28
C PHE A 588 17.97 13.42 -3.31
N VAL A 589 18.28 14.67 -3.62
CA VAL A 589 19.64 15.15 -3.83
C VAL A 589 19.71 16.66 -3.57
N THR A 590 20.90 17.18 -3.29
CA THR A 590 21.17 18.61 -3.32
C THR A 590 22.43 18.91 -4.13
N ARG A 591 22.72 20.19 -4.39
CA ARG A 591 24.00 20.67 -4.93
C ARG A 591 24.61 21.66 -3.96
N LEU A 592 25.93 21.85 -3.98
CA LEU A 592 26.61 22.74 -3.04
C LEU A 592 26.03 24.17 -3.09
N SER A 593 25.80 24.72 -4.29
CA SER A 593 25.21 26.05 -4.48
C SER A 593 23.81 26.17 -3.87
N LEU A 594 22.96 25.16 -4.05
CA LEU A 594 21.61 25.12 -3.49
C LEU A 594 21.64 24.97 -1.97
N ALA A 595 22.50 24.09 -1.44
CA ALA A 595 22.64 23.90 -0.01
C ALA A 595 23.06 25.20 0.71
N LEU A 596 23.94 25.99 0.08
CA LEU A 596 24.34 27.31 0.59
C LEU A 596 23.23 28.34 0.50
N GLN A 597 22.48 28.35 -0.61
CA GLN A 597 21.35 29.25 -0.79
C GLN A 597 20.23 28.99 0.24
N GLU A 598 20.00 27.73 0.57
CA GLU A 598 18.89 27.33 1.44
C GLU A 598 19.25 27.30 2.92
N SER A 599 20.54 27.21 3.29
CA SER A 599 20.97 27.10 4.68
C SER A 599 21.96 28.21 5.04
N PRO A 600 21.46 29.30 5.66
CA PRO A 600 22.33 30.34 6.23
C PRO A 600 23.30 29.77 7.27
N LEU A 601 22.90 28.69 7.97
CA LEU A 601 23.75 27.97 8.90
C LEU A 601 24.96 27.33 8.19
N LEU A 602 24.76 26.68 7.04
CA LEU A 602 25.84 26.11 6.25
C LEU A 602 26.80 27.19 5.74
N GLU A 603 26.25 28.31 5.23
CA GLU A 603 27.06 29.44 4.79
C GLU A 603 27.94 29.99 5.93
N SER A 604 27.35 30.17 7.11
CA SER A 604 28.05 30.63 8.32
C SER A 604 29.15 29.65 8.77
N LEU A 605 28.86 28.34 8.72
CA LEU A 605 29.81 27.28 9.02
C LEU A 605 31.01 27.31 8.07
N LEU A 606 30.77 27.38 6.75
CA LEU A 606 31.84 27.46 5.76
C LEU A 606 32.66 28.74 5.89
N ALA A 607 32.04 29.86 6.27
CA ALA A 607 32.72 31.13 6.55
C ALA A 607 33.56 31.12 7.84
N GLY A 608 33.53 30.05 8.63
CA GLY A 608 34.34 29.91 9.84
C GLY A 608 33.76 30.59 11.08
N ALA A 609 32.43 30.69 11.17
CA ALA A 609 31.78 31.26 12.34
C ALA A 609 32.15 30.52 13.65
N PRO A 610 32.28 31.23 14.79
CA PRO A 610 32.61 30.62 16.07
C PRO A 610 31.59 29.54 16.49
N GLN A 611 32.09 28.39 16.96
CA GLN A 611 31.30 27.24 17.42
C GLN A 611 30.08 27.60 18.27
N GLN A 612 30.28 28.48 19.25
CA GLN A 612 29.24 28.88 20.20
C GLN A 612 28.01 29.54 19.53
N GLN A 613 28.20 30.19 18.38
CA GLN A 613 27.13 30.92 17.68
C GLN A 613 26.21 29.99 16.90
N TRP A 614 26.74 28.89 16.37
CA TRP A 614 25.99 28.02 15.47
C TRP A 614 25.60 26.68 16.11
N GLN A 615 26.40 26.14 17.04
CA GLN A 615 26.15 24.83 17.63
C GLN A 615 24.87 24.82 18.47
N GLN A 616 24.60 25.91 19.21
CA GLN A 616 23.37 26.05 19.98
C GLN A 616 22.14 26.06 19.08
N VAL A 617 22.22 26.76 17.94
CA VAL A 617 21.15 26.82 16.94
C VAL A 617 20.87 25.43 16.37
N LEU A 618 21.92 24.73 15.91
CA LEU A 618 21.81 23.36 15.37
C LEU A 618 21.19 22.40 16.39
N ASN A 619 21.68 22.40 17.64
CA ASN A 619 21.18 21.49 18.68
C ASN A 619 19.71 21.80 19.05
N GLN A 620 19.35 23.07 19.19
CA GLN A 620 17.99 23.48 19.51
C GLN A 620 17.00 23.06 18.41
N GLN A 621 17.38 23.28 17.15
CA GLN A 621 16.57 22.93 16.00
C GLN A 621 16.42 21.40 15.84
N CYS A 622 17.52 20.64 16.02
CA CYS A 622 17.46 19.17 16.05
C CYS A 622 16.53 18.65 17.14
N TRP A 623 16.60 19.21 18.35
CA TRP A 623 15.75 18.82 19.47
C TRP A 623 14.25 19.04 19.17
N GLN A 624 13.91 20.19 18.57
CA GLN A 624 12.53 20.49 18.18
C GLN A 624 11.99 19.50 17.15
N LEU A 625 12.80 19.12 16.15
CA LEU A 625 12.41 18.13 15.15
C LEU A 625 12.28 16.72 15.75
N GLN A 626 13.12 16.36 16.73
CA GLN A 626 13.05 15.06 17.40
C GLN A 626 11.77 14.85 18.22
N GLN A 627 11.23 15.92 18.82
CA GLN A 627 9.94 15.86 19.51
C GLN A 627 8.78 15.49 18.55
N ALA A 628 8.95 15.75 17.26
CA ALA A 628 7.99 15.37 16.22
C ALA A 628 8.28 13.99 15.59
N SER A 629 9.53 13.50 15.63
CA SER A 629 9.94 12.19 15.08
C SER A 629 11.20 11.66 15.77
N SER A 630 11.14 10.43 16.30
CA SER A 630 12.17 9.85 17.18
C SER A 630 13.51 9.48 16.54
N HIS A 631 13.67 9.58 15.21
CA HIS A 631 14.78 8.97 14.46
C HIS A 631 15.50 9.91 13.47
N LEU A 632 15.70 11.18 13.80
CA LEU A 632 16.37 12.14 12.91
C LEU A 632 17.88 12.28 13.18
N CYS A 633 18.68 12.16 12.12
CA CYS A 633 20.16 12.29 12.15
C CYS A 633 20.67 13.71 11.90
N GLY A 634 19.80 14.69 11.71
CA GLY A 634 20.20 16.08 11.51
C GLY A 634 19.05 17.06 11.45
N TYR A 635 19.41 18.33 11.27
CA TYR A 635 18.46 19.40 11.04
C TYR A 635 18.12 19.47 9.54
N VAL A 636 16.86 19.75 9.21
CA VAL A 636 16.40 19.97 7.82
C VAL A 636 15.44 21.16 7.80
N GLU A 637 15.82 22.22 7.09
CA GLU A 637 14.96 23.35 6.71
C GLU A 637 14.17 23.00 5.45
N VAL A 638 12.90 23.41 5.44
CA VAL A 638 12.05 23.35 4.25
C VAL A 638 11.83 24.79 3.78
N ALA A 639 12.60 25.24 2.78
CA ALA A 639 12.33 26.51 2.11
C ALA A 639 12.85 26.54 0.66
N ASN A 640 11.93 26.36 -0.29
CA ASN A 640 11.85 26.92 -1.64
C ASN A 640 10.46 26.56 -2.21
N ASP A 641 9.90 27.39 -3.09
CA ASP A 641 8.60 27.09 -3.71
C ASP A 641 8.72 25.91 -4.70
N ASP A 642 8.19 24.75 -4.30
CA ASP A 642 8.11 23.52 -5.08
C ASP A 642 6.92 23.52 -6.09
N ALA A 643 6.31 24.69 -6.36
CA ALA A 643 5.22 24.80 -7.31
C ALA A 643 5.65 24.31 -8.69
N ILE A 644 5.01 23.22 -9.12
CA ILE A 644 5.10 22.67 -10.47
C ILE A 644 3.76 22.92 -11.14
N ALA A 645 3.78 23.26 -12.44
CA ALA A 645 2.57 23.31 -13.24
C ALA A 645 1.89 21.94 -13.24
N LEU A 646 0.73 21.86 -12.58
CA LEU A 646 -0.14 20.69 -12.62
C LEU A 646 -0.98 20.75 -13.89
N LEU A 647 -0.77 19.79 -14.78
CA LEU A 647 -1.49 19.69 -16.03
C LEU A 647 -2.76 18.85 -15.82
N GLN A 648 -3.92 19.44 -16.11
CA GLN A 648 -5.18 18.70 -16.18
C GLN A 648 -5.23 17.86 -17.46
N SER A 649 -5.95 16.74 -17.44
CA SER A 649 -6.11 15.86 -18.61
C SER A 649 -6.66 16.58 -19.84
N ALA A 650 -7.51 17.58 -19.66
CA ALA A 650 -8.08 18.39 -20.75
C ALA A 650 -7.04 19.26 -21.49
N GLN A 651 -5.93 19.61 -20.84
CA GLN A 651 -4.87 20.48 -21.40
C GLN A 651 -3.74 19.67 -22.05
N LEU A 652 -3.76 18.35 -21.85
CA LEU A 652 -2.73 17.44 -22.32
C LEU A 652 -2.56 17.40 -23.85
N PRO A 653 -3.63 17.41 -24.68
CA PRO A 653 -3.47 17.41 -26.13
C PRO A 653 -2.70 18.62 -26.65
N ASP A 654 -2.94 19.81 -26.08
CA ASP A 654 -2.27 21.05 -26.49
C ASP A 654 -0.79 21.01 -26.13
N LEU A 655 -0.45 20.57 -24.91
CA LEU A 655 0.95 20.44 -24.49
C LEU A 655 1.70 19.41 -25.35
N LEU A 656 1.09 18.25 -25.62
CA LEU A 656 1.70 17.21 -26.46
C LEU A 656 1.96 17.64 -27.90
N ALA A 657 1.32 18.73 -28.36
CA ALA A 657 1.57 19.31 -29.67
C ALA A 657 2.73 20.32 -29.68
N GLU A 658 3.25 20.73 -28.52
CA GLU A 658 4.37 21.68 -28.45
C GLU A 658 5.65 21.08 -29.05
N PRO A 659 6.30 21.77 -30.01
CA PRO A 659 7.57 21.32 -30.57
C PRO A 659 8.67 21.25 -29.51
N GLY A 660 9.40 20.14 -29.48
CA GLY A 660 10.53 19.95 -28.55
C GLY A 660 10.14 19.58 -27.12
N LEU A 661 8.85 19.32 -26.85
CA LEU A 661 8.45 18.65 -25.62
C LEU A 661 9.02 17.23 -25.59
N VAL A 662 9.60 16.86 -24.46
CA VAL A 662 10.02 15.48 -24.16
C VAL A 662 9.14 14.94 -23.03
N VAL A 663 8.62 13.74 -23.21
CA VAL A 663 7.86 13.03 -22.18
C VAL A 663 8.83 12.16 -21.39
N LEU A 664 8.96 12.44 -20.10
CA LEU A 664 9.83 11.71 -19.19
C LEU A 664 9.01 10.66 -18.43
N ASP A 665 9.17 9.40 -18.81
CA ASP A 665 8.55 8.28 -18.11
C ASP A 665 9.39 7.89 -16.89
N VAL A 666 8.94 8.30 -15.71
CA VAL A 666 9.66 8.05 -14.44
C VAL A 666 9.23 6.76 -13.73
N ARG A 667 8.46 5.92 -14.41
CA ARG A 667 8.13 4.58 -13.91
C ARG A 667 9.40 3.73 -13.81
N GLU A 668 9.42 2.74 -12.93
CA GLU A 668 10.58 1.86 -12.77
C GLU A 668 10.69 0.95 -14.01
N PRO A 669 11.89 0.43 -14.34
CA PRO A 669 12.10 -0.31 -15.58
C PRO A 669 11.15 -1.50 -15.79
N TYR A 670 10.75 -2.16 -14.69
CA TYR A 670 9.80 -3.27 -14.73
C TYR A 670 8.38 -2.82 -15.13
N GLU A 671 7.94 -1.62 -14.74
CA GLU A 671 6.64 -1.06 -15.14
C GLU A 671 6.66 -0.64 -16.62
N GLN A 672 7.75 0.01 -17.05
CA GLN A 672 7.96 0.42 -18.44
C GLN A 672 7.89 -0.81 -19.38
N SER A 673 8.51 -1.92 -18.97
CA SER A 673 8.50 -3.18 -19.70
C SER A 673 7.15 -3.92 -19.64
N ALA A 674 6.49 -3.93 -18.48
CA ALA A 674 5.17 -4.55 -18.32
C ALA A 674 4.08 -3.81 -19.12
N GLY A 675 4.20 -2.48 -19.22
CA GLY A 675 3.25 -1.64 -19.95
C GLY A 675 3.87 -0.38 -20.52
N ALA A 676 4.13 -0.39 -21.83
CA ALA A 676 4.60 0.77 -22.57
C ALA A 676 3.69 1.99 -22.40
N LEU A 677 4.28 3.17 -22.28
CA LEU A 677 3.55 4.43 -22.07
C LEU A 677 2.57 4.73 -23.21
N SER A 678 2.91 4.29 -24.43
CA SER A 678 2.09 4.41 -25.63
C SER A 678 0.71 3.77 -25.51
N ARG A 679 0.49 2.90 -24.50
CA ARG A 679 -0.83 2.34 -24.16
C ARG A 679 -1.76 3.37 -23.53
N TYR A 680 -1.22 4.37 -22.84
CA TYR A 680 -1.99 5.35 -22.07
C TYR A 680 -1.97 6.75 -22.68
N LEU A 681 -0.91 7.05 -23.42
CA LEU A 681 -0.68 8.34 -24.05
C LEU A 681 -0.38 8.10 -25.53
N PRO A 682 -1.14 8.68 -26.48
CA PRO A 682 -0.79 8.67 -27.89
C PRO A 682 0.36 9.67 -28.12
N VAL A 683 1.58 9.29 -27.74
CA VAL A 683 2.72 10.20 -27.76
C VAL A 683 3.30 10.30 -29.18
N LYS A 684 3.26 11.50 -29.76
CA LYS A 684 4.08 11.88 -30.94
C LYS A 684 5.43 12.49 -30.54
N ALA A 685 5.50 13.05 -29.33
CA ALA A 685 6.71 13.58 -28.71
C ALA A 685 7.74 12.46 -28.42
N GLU A 686 8.99 12.86 -28.24
CA GLU A 686 10.05 11.95 -27.78
C GLU A 686 9.72 11.46 -26.37
N VAL A 687 9.83 10.15 -26.13
CA VAL A 687 9.68 9.55 -24.80
C VAL A 687 11.05 9.11 -24.30
N LEU A 688 11.47 9.64 -23.16
CA LEU A 688 12.67 9.20 -22.46
C LEU A 688 12.27 8.39 -21.23
N GLU A 689 12.73 7.15 -21.17
CA GLU A 689 12.55 6.24 -20.04
C GLU A 689 13.64 6.48 -18.99
N VAL A 690 13.35 7.35 -18.01
CA VAL A 690 14.27 7.69 -16.92
C VAL A 690 13.57 7.37 -15.61
N PRO A 691 13.73 6.13 -15.08
CA PRO A 691 13.07 5.76 -13.84
C PRO A 691 13.50 6.68 -12.70
N LEU A 692 12.62 6.91 -11.72
CA LEU A 692 12.93 7.79 -10.58
C LEU A 692 14.22 7.36 -9.88
N SER A 693 14.46 6.05 -9.75
CA SER A 693 15.69 5.49 -9.19
C SER A 693 16.98 5.89 -9.94
N ARG A 694 16.89 6.36 -11.19
CA ARG A 694 18.04 6.83 -11.99
C ARG A 694 17.92 8.29 -12.42
N LEU A 695 16.97 9.04 -11.88
CA LEU A 695 16.75 10.44 -12.25
C LEU A 695 18.03 11.28 -12.09
N CYS A 696 18.71 11.12 -10.94
CA CYS A 696 19.96 11.82 -10.67
C CYS A 696 21.10 11.38 -11.60
N ASP A 697 21.15 10.10 -11.99
CA ASP A 697 22.12 9.60 -12.97
C ASP A 697 21.90 10.19 -14.35
N ALA A 698 20.64 10.34 -14.78
CA ALA A 698 20.32 10.99 -16.06
C ALA A 698 20.80 12.45 -16.09
N VAL A 699 20.72 13.17 -14.97
CA VAL A 699 21.31 14.52 -14.83
C VAL A 699 22.84 14.45 -14.84
N LEU A 700 23.45 13.54 -14.08
CA LEU A 700 24.92 13.37 -14.02
C LEU A 700 25.54 13.03 -15.38
N GLN A 701 24.86 12.18 -16.16
CA GLN A 701 25.28 11.76 -17.49
C GLN A 701 24.82 12.74 -18.59
N GLN A 702 24.27 13.91 -18.22
CA GLN A 702 23.82 14.96 -19.15
C GLN A 702 22.76 14.48 -20.17
N GLN A 703 22.00 13.44 -19.82
CA GLN A 703 20.85 12.95 -20.61
C GLN A 703 19.66 13.91 -20.51
N LEU A 704 19.58 14.66 -19.41
CA LEU A 704 18.60 15.71 -19.18
C LEU A 704 19.29 17.06 -19.05
N GLN A 705 18.70 18.10 -19.67
CA GLN A 705 19.23 19.46 -19.69
C GLN A 705 18.19 20.46 -19.16
N PRO A 706 18.57 21.46 -18.33
CA PRO A 706 17.64 22.40 -17.69
C PRO A 706 16.72 23.19 -18.65
N GLU A 707 17.13 23.36 -19.91
CA GLU A 707 16.40 24.10 -20.94
C GLU A 707 15.27 23.29 -21.59
N GLN A 708 15.25 21.96 -21.41
CA GLN A 708 14.24 21.08 -21.99
C GLN A 708 12.85 21.38 -21.43
N SER A 709 11.85 21.29 -22.31
CA SER A 709 10.44 21.23 -21.92
C SER A 709 10.09 19.79 -21.59
N LEU A 710 9.81 19.49 -20.32
CA LEU A 710 9.60 18.12 -19.85
C LEU A 710 8.18 17.92 -19.29
N LEU A 711 7.45 16.96 -19.86
CA LEU A 711 6.23 16.41 -19.24
C LEU A 711 6.60 15.13 -18.50
N LEU A 712 6.59 15.18 -17.17
CA LEU A 712 6.87 14.02 -16.34
C LEU A 712 5.61 13.21 -16.09
N VAL A 713 5.72 11.90 -16.30
CA VAL A 713 4.59 10.98 -16.17
C VAL A 713 4.96 9.76 -15.34
N CYS A 714 4.01 9.35 -14.51
CA CYS A 714 3.99 8.05 -13.86
C CYS A 714 2.53 7.58 -13.74
N ARG A 715 2.30 6.42 -13.11
CA ARG A 715 0.96 5.86 -12.91
C ARG A 715 -0.04 6.87 -12.28
N SER A 716 0.23 7.33 -11.05
CA SER A 716 -0.70 8.14 -10.25
C SER A 716 -0.39 9.63 -10.20
N GLY A 717 0.70 10.07 -10.85
CA GLY A 717 1.20 11.44 -10.78
C GLY A 717 2.07 11.75 -9.56
N ASN A 718 2.09 10.90 -8.53
CA ASN A 718 2.86 11.17 -7.30
C ASN A 718 4.38 11.06 -7.53
N ARG A 719 4.82 10.04 -8.26
CA ARG A 719 6.24 9.80 -8.54
C ARG A 719 6.80 10.85 -9.51
N SER A 720 6.03 11.19 -10.54
CA SER A 720 6.37 12.26 -11.49
C SER A 720 6.36 13.64 -10.84
N LEU A 721 5.46 13.90 -9.89
CA LEU A 721 5.49 15.13 -9.10
C LEU A 721 6.77 15.24 -8.27
N LEU A 722 7.16 14.16 -7.61
CA LEU A 722 8.42 14.10 -6.87
C LEU A 722 9.62 14.34 -7.79
N ALA A 723 9.70 13.64 -8.92
CA ALA A 723 10.74 13.85 -9.93
C ALA A 723 10.77 15.30 -10.43
N ALA A 724 9.61 15.91 -10.67
CA ALA A 724 9.51 17.29 -11.15
C ALA A 724 10.04 18.28 -10.09
N ARG A 725 9.74 18.07 -8.80
CA ARG A 725 10.30 18.87 -7.71
C ARG A 725 11.81 18.73 -7.62
N VAL A 726 12.34 17.53 -7.79
CA VAL A 726 13.80 17.29 -7.82
C VAL A 726 14.44 18.06 -8.97
N LEU A 727 13.94 17.90 -10.20
CA LEU A 727 14.46 18.62 -11.36
C LEU A 727 14.34 20.14 -11.21
N ARG A 728 13.23 20.64 -10.66
CA ARG A 728 13.01 22.08 -10.42
C ARG A 728 14.11 22.67 -9.54
N ARG A 729 14.48 21.97 -8.46
CA ARG A 729 15.57 22.39 -7.56
C ARG A 729 16.95 22.31 -8.22
N LEU A 730 17.10 21.43 -9.21
CA LEU A 730 18.29 21.33 -10.06
C LEU A 730 18.29 22.34 -11.23
N GLY A 731 17.35 23.29 -11.26
CA GLY A 731 17.35 24.41 -12.22
C GLY A 731 16.45 24.22 -13.45
N PHE A 732 15.71 23.12 -13.55
CA PHE A 732 14.79 22.91 -14.67
C PHE A 732 13.56 23.82 -14.54
N SER A 733 13.31 24.62 -15.57
CA SER A 733 12.29 25.68 -15.50
C SER A 733 10.95 25.33 -16.17
N LYS A 734 10.97 24.46 -17.18
CA LYS A 734 9.81 24.08 -18.01
C LYS A 734 9.38 22.65 -17.71
N LEU A 735 8.68 22.49 -16.58
CA LEU A 735 8.27 21.20 -16.04
C LEU A 735 6.76 21.13 -15.89
N TRP A 736 6.17 20.04 -16.36
CA TRP A 736 4.77 19.71 -16.14
C TRP A 736 4.65 18.35 -15.49
N ASN A 737 3.72 18.24 -14.55
CA ASN A 737 3.31 16.97 -13.98
C ASN A 737 1.84 16.72 -14.32
N LEU A 738 1.54 15.54 -14.87
CA LEU A 738 0.17 15.14 -15.16
C LEU A 738 -0.57 14.82 -13.84
N GLN A 739 -1.61 15.60 -13.52
CA GLN A 739 -2.39 15.38 -12.29
C GLN A 739 -3.12 14.03 -12.36
N GLY A 740 -2.94 13.20 -11.33
CA GLY A 740 -3.47 11.83 -11.29
C GLY A 740 -2.72 10.84 -12.19
N GLY A 741 -1.68 11.29 -12.91
CA GLY A 741 -0.87 10.46 -13.79
C GLY A 741 -1.64 9.84 -14.94
N VAL A 742 -1.07 8.80 -15.52
CA VAL A 742 -1.70 8.10 -16.66
C VAL A 742 -2.98 7.33 -16.27
N ALA A 743 -3.20 7.07 -14.98
CA ALA A 743 -4.39 6.38 -14.49
C ALA A 743 -5.70 7.17 -14.73
N LEU A 744 -5.65 8.50 -14.86
CA LEU A 744 -6.82 9.31 -15.20
C LEU A 744 -7.04 9.47 -16.71
N LEU A 745 -6.18 8.85 -17.54
CA LEU A 745 -6.31 8.85 -18.99
C LEU A 745 -6.96 7.57 -19.54
N SER A 746 -7.09 6.54 -18.71
CA SER A 746 -7.56 5.19 -19.07
C SER A 746 -9.05 4.97 -18.86
#